data_AF-A0A2T6DT94-F1
#
_entry.id   AF-A0A2T6DT94-F1
#
_cell.length_a   1.000
_cell.length_b   1.000
_cell.length_c   1.000
_cell.angle_alpha   90.00
_cell.angle_beta   90.00
_cell.angle_gamma   90.00
#
_symmetry.space_group_name_H-M   'P 1'
#
loop_
_entity.id
_entity.type
_entity.pdbx_description
1 polymer ?
#
loop_
_entity_poly.entity_id
_entity_poly.type
_entity_poly.pdbx_seq_one_letter_code
_entity_poly.pdbx_strand_id
1 'polypeptide(L)'
;MIAILLVIGLFLYLTFIGQAVVSALKPRQGLLWSWFIAPTVGLALLVSIMTRLNVWGIPVRTFGPWLTVALGLAAAAVFVWRRPKLPWRKLAPFFLIVCGYLLYTGWPLLRFGFNWISYGNDDMANYCLAADRFLNHGYYDIPLQTQLEGSDYAQHYWYMHALQQIRPGSELTVSWVSSLTGLNPHEVFMPAILMLSMLQIFALGAAAVYRGRHRKIALLGCALFAMSPLFGLGTLYQLIAQVGGIALLLATSSVLLTTRSLNPRKLVLAGILTCCLGILYPEVSPFVALSILLFAVRLRYTATAKLKGYALFIVGAAVLTFLFLGTSTYEFVNTLVMQSVGSAGLGAMTEINDQAGGLVLFPWTLVPSFIPMLVGLHPFGVVGIDPLISIQIVVGSVLLVYLLARAFSNVMQNSPVGYLAAVMFPLGFFLFFKGQDFGLFKLAMFAQPVVTLFLAQGFAWLMARYSPRKGAVVMGIYIACTIPSHVYYSYASLGTYGGGLTEVVGASELGVRFTPPKDLKYGGIESDISNVVTAKMLSQYTQGIDTRFLSRSYMDNIANIAVLKFLRTPDPDLGPQARIIEKLAMLRFLLPDELMKGDVPDYRVMSIQKLDNNWTETSSRHLSYGDRLFVAVRADLDHFNKANPGTGWRYENMYQYKLESELKDRLVFIHSELSPHYYSSARFKAAFFQREPEPITHKKVYFHGTGRYNLFQIIHPSPKLRVMIDFTCTSLGYGRSKLPDHAVVIGEDDYKLPFVGHGSARVVSPIIKPEYFEQQAYITVDFNEKAAPIAKEKTGLMRLYGNKYNLDDRRLVGFTRDISVITDEQYQALPRPTRISSFPWDLSKYPGLEYSGLFEDGWIGQDAYFKMGPSHPGQVLTFKGFVPDLPEFQKDGVDLTVSINDKPTEVVHLKSGEFKLTRLITEATNITSISMHFSGARVYDEKEDKRSVSAFVREIAIDDQTDLSGFGQLANPKGEKATLTGMDEDGWLAQKASIATPAFDDFKVLKLDFEMPGWASLPKATVRVSLNGKPYETLNIPKANYRTLYLPLIPATKNDVQLEADGVFTITGDTRERSLLVKNISFENVSRSDLFARGWHPSGYRFGIDRADTDGWVDRRVSFTFPATERFRKAYVEVVRFPARSDLPLTVEAAGKIETRSLQLDKTERFVVPLSDVEETKLALSADQSYPLASPDTRSRSFRIVNIDFE
;
A
#
# COMPACT_ATOMS: atom_id res chain seq x y z
N MET A 1 -10.66 -7.34 -31.32
CA MET A 1 -10.44 -6.90 -32.73
C MET A 1 -11.22 -5.64 -33.09
N ILE A 2 -12.51 -5.52 -32.78
CA ILE A 2 -13.35 -4.36 -33.15
C ILE A 2 -12.77 -3.03 -32.64
N ALA A 3 -12.31 -2.95 -31.39
CA ALA A 3 -11.72 -1.73 -30.83
C ALA A 3 -10.49 -1.23 -31.62
N ILE A 4 -9.64 -2.13 -32.13
CA ILE A 4 -8.48 -1.75 -32.97
C ILE A 4 -8.92 -1.26 -34.35
N LEU A 5 -9.95 -1.90 -34.94
CA LEU A 5 -10.52 -1.43 -36.20
C LEU A 5 -11.13 -0.04 -36.05
N LEU A 6 -11.75 0.27 -34.91
CA LEU A 6 -12.21 1.63 -34.60
C LEU A 6 -11.05 2.63 -34.62
N VAL A 7 -9.94 2.34 -33.94
CA VAL A 7 -8.75 3.23 -33.95
C VAL A 7 -8.27 3.52 -35.38
N ILE A 8 -8.12 2.48 -36.20
CA ILE A 8 -7.71 2.61 -37.60
C ILE A 8 -8.74 3.41 -38.40
N GLY A 9 -10.03 3.13 -38.21
CA GLY A 9 -11.13 3.83 -38.87
C GLY A 9 -11.13 5.34 -38.56
N LEU A 10 -11.00 5.71 -37.28
CA LEU A 10 -10.92 7.10 -36.85
C LEU A 10 -9.69 7.80 -37.44
N PHE A 11 -8.52 7.15 -37.39
CA PHE A 11 -7.29 7.69 -37.98
C PHE A 11 -7.41 7.93 -39.50
N LEU A 12 -7.96 6.96 -40.23
CA LEU A 12 -8.18 7.06 -41.68
C LEU A 12 -9.21 8.14 -42.02
N TYR A 13 -10.28 8.25 -41.24
CA TYR A 13 -11.29 9.29 -41.40
C TYR A 13 -10.69 10.70 -41.24
N LEU A 14 -9.94 10.93 -40.15
CA LEU A 14 -9.26 12.22 -39.93
C LEU A 14 -8.22 12.52 -41.02
N THR A 15 -7.50 11.49 -41.48
CA THR A 15 -6.57 11.62 -42.62
C THR A 15 -7.32 12.04 -43.89
N PHE A 16 -8.48 11.44 -44.15
CA PHE A 16 -9.29 11.71 -45.34
C PHE A 16 -9.80 13.15 -45.38
N ILE A 17 -10.44 13.62 -44.31
CA ILE A 17 -10.97 14.98 -44.23
C ILE A 17 -9.84 16.03 -44.21
N GLY A 18 -8.75 15.76 -43.50
CA GLY A 18 -7.62 16.68 -43.43
C GLY A 18 -6.86 16.78 -44.75
N GLN A 19 -6.70 15.66 -45.47
CA GLN A 19 -6.10 15.68 -46.80
C GLN A 19 -6.99 16.42 -47.80
N ALA A 20 -8.32 16.38 -47.65
CA ALA A 20 -9.23 17.20 -48.45
C ALA A 20 -8.96 18.69 -48.22
N VAL A 21 -8.85 19.14 -46.98
CA VAL A 21 -8.50 20.54 -46.64
C VAL A 21 -7.15 20.93 -47.26
N VAL A 22 -6.11 20.12 -47.07
CA VAL A 22 -4.77 20.40 -47.61
C VAL A 22 -4.78 20.44 -49.15
N SER A 23 -5.58 19.58 -49.78
CA SER A 23 -5.74 19.51 -51.24
C SER A 23 -6.55 20.69 -51.81
N ALA A 24 -7.53 21.19 -51.06
CA ALA A 24 -8.29 22.38 -51.40
C ALA A 24 -7.41 23.63 -51.34
N LEU A 25 -6.61 23.78 -50.27
CA LEU A 25 -5.74 24.93 -50.04
C LEU A 25 -4.46 24.92 -50.89
N LYS A 26 -3.90 23.74 -51.23
CA LYS A 26 -2.63 23.58 -51.99
C LYS A 26 -1.48 24.45 -51.44
N PRO A 27 -0.98 24.19 -50.22
CA PRO A 27 0.06 25.02 -49.57
C PRO A 27 1.48 24.91 -50.18
N ARG A 28 1.70 24.04 -51.19
CA ARG A 28 2.98 23.85 -51.91
C ARG A 28 4.21 23.53 -51.02
N GLN A 29 4.08 22.57 -50.09
CA GLN A 29 5.17 22.09 -49.20
C GLN A 29 5.72 20.69 -49.56
N GLY A 30 5.13 20.03 -50.56
CA GLY A 30 5.50 18.68 -51.00
C GLY A 30 4.43 17.63 -50.69
N LEU A 31 4.45 16.53 -51.45
CA LEU A 31 3.39 15.51 -51.39
C LEU A 31 3.41 14.72 -50.08
N LEU A 32 4.58 14.27 -49.62
CA LEU A 32 4.66 13.53 -48.35
C LEU A 32 4.26 14.38 -47.15
N TRP A 33 4.69 15.64 -47.12
CA TRP A 33 4.30 16.57 -46.06
C TRP A 33 2.77 16.74 -45.97
N SER A 34 2.06 16.82 -47.12
CA SER A 34 0.60 16.94 -47.11
C SER A 34 -0.10 15.77 -46.41
N TRP A 35 0.36 14.55 -46.67
CA TRP A 35 -0.22 13.36 -46.05
C TRP A 35 0.19 13.17 -44.59
N PHE A 36 1.37 13.66 -44.18
CA PHE A 36 1.79 13.63 -42.77
C PHE A 36 1.00 14.61 -41.89
N ILE A 37 0.71 15.81 -42.40
CA ILE A 37 -0.06 16.80 -41.64
C ILE A 37 -1.57 16.55 -41.68
N ALA A 38 -2.05 15.82 -42.70
CA ALA A 38 -3.47 15.56 -42.94
C ALA A 38 -4.27 15.12 -41.70
N PRO A 39 -3.92 14.05 -40.97
CA PRO A 39 -4.76 13.59 -39.86
C PRO A 39 -4.90 14.64 -38.74
N THR A 40 -3.84 15.40 -38.44
CA THR A 40 -3.90 16.51 -37.48
C THR A 40 -4.74 17.69 -37.97
N VAL A 41 -4.71 17.99 -39.27
CA VAL A 41 -5.60 19.01 -39.88
C VAL A 41 -7.06 18.55 -39.81
N GLY A 42 -7.31 17.25 -40.00
CA GLY A 42 -8.65 16.68 -39.87
C GLY A 42 -9.19 16.81 -38.46
N LEU A 43 -8.38 16.47 -37.45
CA LEU A 43 -8.73 16.72 -36.05
C LEU A 43 -9.01 18.19 -35.79
N ALA A 44 -8.14 19.08 -36.28
CA ALA A 44 -8.29 20.52 -36.06
C ALA A 44 -9.58 21.07 -36.67
N LEU A 45 -9.94 20.65 -37.88
CA LEU A 45 -11.20 21.04 -38.49
C LEU A 45 -12.40 20.52 -37.68
N LEU A 46 -12.37 19.24 -37.30
CA LEU A 46 -13.45 18.59 -36.57
C LEU A 46 -13.69 19.29 -35.23
N VAL A 47 -12.66 19.38 -34.38
CA VAL A 47 -12.77 19.96 -33.03
C VAL A 47 -13.20 21.42 -33.11
N SER A 48 -12.63 22.22 -34.01
CA SER A 48 -13.04 23.62 -34.16
C SER A 48 -14.53 23.78 -34.49
N ILE A 49 -15.09 22.94 -35.37
CA ILE A 49 -16.53 22.98 -35.71
C ILE A 49 -17.37 22.45 -34.54
N MET A 50 -16.95 21.34 -33.94
CA MET A 50 -17.64 20.74 -32.79
C MET A 50 -17.77 21.73 -31.63
N THR A 51 -16.70 22.45 -31.30
CA THR A 51 -16.74 23.47 -30.25
C THR A 51 -17.76 24.55 -30.57
N ARG A 52 -17.86 25.02 -31.81
CA ARG A 52 -18.86 26.03 -32.19
C ARG A 52 -20.29 25.50 -32.07
N LEU A 53 -20.56 24.30 -32.55
CA LEU A 53 -21.89 23.68 -32.49
C LEU A 53 -22.34 23.43 -31.04
N ASN A 54 -21.42 22.98 -30.18
CA ASN A 54 -21.72 22.75 -28.77
C ASN A 54 -21.87 24.06 -27.98
N VAL A 55 -21.08 25.09 -28.31
CA VAL A 55 -21.27 26.46 -27.79
C VAL A 55 -22.63 27.05 -28.18
N TRP A 56 -23.18 26.67 -29.34
CA TRP A 56 -24.55 27.00 -29.73
C TRP A 56 -25.64 26.18 -29.01
N GLY A 57 -25.28 25.38 -28.00
CA GLY A 57 -26.22 24.63 -27.18
C GLY A 57 -26.62 23.27 -27.74
N ILE A 58 -25.96 22.78 -28.80
CA ILE A 58 -26.31 21.49 -29.41
C ILE A 58 -25.44 20.38 -28.77
N PRO A 59 -26.02 19.33 -28.16
CA PRO A 59 -25.25 18.20 -27.62
C PRO A 59 -24.52 17.39 -28.70
N VAL A 60 -23.34 16.85 -28.37
CA VAL A 60 -22.53 16.07 -29.33
C VAL A 60 -23.25 14.79 -29.77
N ARG A 61 -24.06 14.16 -28.91
CA ARG A 61 -24.88 12.99 -29.28
C ARG A 61 -25.77 13.26 -30.48
N THR A 62 -26.30 14.48 -30.59
CA THR A 62 -27.21 14.88 -31.66
C THR A 62 -26.46 15.18 -32.95
N PHE A 63 -25.45 16.07 -32.92
CA PHE A 63 -24.82 16.54 -34.16
C PHE A 63 -23.59 15.73 -34.59
N GLY A 64 -22.97 14.97 -33.70
CA GLY A 64 -21.71 14.25 -33.94
C GLY A 64 -21.73 13.31 -35.16
N PRO A 65 -22.71 12.40 -35.28
CA PRO A 65 -22.86 11.53 -36.44
C PRO A 65 -23.08 12.31 -37.75
N TRP A 66 -23.94 13.33 -37.72
CA TRP A 66 -24.26 14.14 -38.91
C TRP A 66 -23.07 14.99 -39.36
N LEU A 67 -22.33 15.58 -38.43
CA LEU A 67 -21.09 16.31 -38.73
C LEU A 67 -20.06 15.38 -39.37
N THR A 68 -19.97 14.14 -38.90
CA THR A 68 -19.05 13.12 -39.44
C THR A 68 -19.42 12.78 -40.89
N VAL A 69 -20.69 12.55 -41.17
CA VAL A 69 -21.18 12.29 -42.54
C VAL A 69 -20.96 13.52 -43.44
N ALA A 70 -21.31 14.72 -42.96
CA ALA A 70 -21.18 15.95 -43.73
C ALA A 70 -19.72 16.25 -44.12
N LEU A 71 -18.79 16.14 -43.17
CA LEU A 71 -17.36 16.32 -43.43
C LEU A 71 -16.80 15.21 -44.34
N GLY A 72 -17.27 13.97 -44.19
CA GLY A 72 -16.93 12.85 -45.08
C GLY A 72 -17.37 13.10 -46.53
N LEU A 73 -18.61 13.53 -46.74
CA LEU A 73 -19.14 13.87 -48.07
C LEU A 73 -18.42 15.08 -48.68
N ALA A 74 -18.17 16.13 -47.89
CA ALA A 74 -17.40 17.29 -48.34
C ALA A 74 -15.97 16.89 -48.75
N ALA A 75 -15.32 16.01 -47.98
CA ALA A 75 -14.01 15.49 -48.33
C ALA A 75 -14.05 14.66 -49.63
N ALA A 76 -15.06 13.81 -49.81
CA ALA A 76 -15.25 13.04 -51.04
C ALA A 76 -15.42 13.97 -52.27
N ALA A 77 -16.26 15.01 -52.15
CA ALA A 77 -16.44 16.02 -53.21
C ALA A 77 -15.12 16.72 -53.57
N VAL A 78 -14.30 17.08 -52.56
CA VAL A 78 -12.97 17.66 -52.80
C VAL A 78 -12.02 16.65 -53.46
N PHE A 79 -12.07 15.37 -53.11
CA PHE A 79 -11.25 14.33 -53.75
C PHE A 79 -11.64 14.13 -55.22
N VAL A 80 -12.94 14.16 -55.54
CA VAL A 80 -13.45 14.12 -56.92
C VAL A 80 -13.00 15.35 -57.71
N TRP A 81 -13.07 16.54 -57.10
CA TRP A 81 -12.69 17.80 -57.73
C TRP A 81 -11.17 17.95 -57.91
N ARG A 82 -10.39 17.74 -56.84
CA ARG A 82 -8.94 18.03 -56.81
C ARG A 82 -8.06 16.84 -57.19
N ARG A 83 -8.59 15.61 -57.12
CA ARG A 83 -7.90 14.35 -57.45
C ARG A 83 -6.49 14.26 -56.84
N PRO A 84 -6.38 14.29 -55.49
CA PRO A 84 -5.08 14.26 -54.83
C PRO A 84 -4.31 12.96 -55.11
N LYS A 85 -3.01 13.07 -55.38
CA LYS A 85 -2.15 11.89 -55.62
C LYS A 85 -1.81 11.20 -54.29
N LEU A 86 -2.08 9.90 -54.19
CA LEU A 86 -1.64 9.07 -53.06
C LEU A 86 -0.26 8.46 -53.36
N PRO A 87 0.83 8.88 -52.71
CA PRO A 87 2.16 8.31 -52.92
C PRO A 87 2.35 7.01 -52.12
N TRP A 88 1.50 6.01 -52.34
CA TRP A 88 1.43 4.81 -51.48
C TRP A 88 2.79 4.14 -51.27
N ARG A 89 3.58 3.89 -52.33
CA ARG A 89 4.93 3.32 -52.21
C ARG A 89 5.86 4.08 -51.27
N LYS A 90 5.69 5.40 -51.16
CA LYS A 90 6.51 6.24 -50.27
C LYS A 90 5.95 6.33 -48.86
N LEU A 91 4.63 6.21 -48.70
CA LEU A 91 3.88 6.38 -47.47
C LEU A 91 3.69 5.06 -46.69
N ALA A 92 3.61 3.92 -47.38
CA ALA A 92 3.40 2.60 -46.79
C ALA A 92 4.36 2.28 -45.63
N PRO A 93 5.68 2.59 -45.68
CA PRO A 93 6.55 2.34 -44.54
C PRO A 93 6.16 3.11 -43.27
N PHE A 94 5.64 4.33 -43.41
CA PHE A 94 5.18 5.13 -42.27
C PHE A 94 3.86 4.61 -41.72
N PHE A 95 2.96 4.18 -42.60
CA PHE A 95 1.71 3.54 -42.20
C PHE A 95 1.97 2.22 -41.46
N LEU A 96 2.93 1.42 -41.92
CA LEU A 96 3.38 0.21 -41.22
C LEU A 96 3.95 0.50 -39.84
N ILE A 97 4.74 1.57 -39.68
CA ILE A 97 5.25 2.01 -38.36
C ILE A 97 4.09 2.35 -37.42
N VAL A 98 3.10 3.10 -37.90
CA VAL A 98 1.95 3.49 -37.08
C VAL A 98 1.07 2.29 -36.72
N CYS A 99 0.87 1.34 -37.64
CA CYS A 99 0.19 0.08 -37.32
C CYS A 99 1.02 -0.76 -36.33
N GLY A 100 2.34 -0.78 -36.49
CA GLY A 100 3.27 -1.41 -35.56
C GLY A 100 3.19 -0.80 -34.16
N TYR A 101 3.09 0.53 -34.04
CA TYR A 101 2.86 1.22 -32.78
C TYR A 101 1.52 0.83 -32.14
N LEU A 102 0.45 0.78 -32.93
CA LEU A 102 -0.88 0.38 -32.45
C LEU A 102 -0.85 -1.03 -31.86
N LEU A 103 -0.09 -1.96 -32.46
CA LEU A 103 0.13 -3.28 -31.88
C LEU A 103 1.08 -3.22 -30.67
N TYR A 104 2.18 -2.48 -30.73
CA TYR A 104 3.20 -2.43 -29.68
C TYR A 104 2.71 -1.80 -28.36
N THR A 105 1.92 -0.74 -28.44
CA THR A 105 1.37 -0.03 -27.28
C THR A 105 -0.08 -0.45 -27.01
N GLY A 106 -0.86 -0.68 -28.06
CA GLY A 106 -2.30 -0.98 -27.96
C GLY A 106 -2.64 -2.47 -27.95
N TRP A 107 -1.67 -3.40 -27.86
CA TRP A 107 -1.98 -4.83 -27.75
C TRP A 107 -2.95 -5.18 -26.61
N PRO A 108 -3.04 -4.46 -25.46
CA PRO A 108 -4.06 -4.79 -24.47
C PRO A 108 -5.51 -4.68 -24.99
N LEU A 109 -5.77 -3.89 -26.05
CA LEU A 109 -7.06 -3.88 -26.76
C LEU A 109 -7.37 -5.23 -27.43
N LEU A 110 -6.37 -6.04 -27.76
CA LEU A 110 -6.57 -7.41 -28.25
C LEU A 110 -7.10 -8.32 -27.13
N ARG A 111 -6.65 -8.08 -25.90
CA ARG A 111 -7.00 -8.87 -24.72
C ARG A 111 -8.34 -8.45 -24.12
N PHE A 112 -8.54 -7.15 -23.87
CA PHE A 112 -9.70 -6.64 -23.11
C PHE A 112 -10.73 -5.91 -23.98
N GLY A 113 -10.45 -5.65 -25.26
CA GLY A 113 -11.38 -4.92 -26.13
C GLY A 113 -11.69 -3.51 -25.58
N PHE A 114 -12.97 -3.16 -25.49
CA PHE A 114 -13.43 -1.88 -24.96
C PHE A 114 -13.37 -1.78 -23.43
N ASN A 115 -13.12 -2.90 -22.73
CA ASN A 115 -12.99 -2.91 -21.27
C ASN A 115 -11.60 -2.46 -20.79
N TRP A 116 -10.64 -2.21 -21.71
CA TRP A 116 -9.30 -1.80 -21.30
C TRP A 116 -9.29 -0.38 -20.73
N ILE A 117 -9.09 -0.26 -19.41
CA ILE A 117 -9.01 1.03 -18.70
C ILE A 117 -7.57 1.51 -18.47
N SER A 118 -6.57 0.76 -18.92
CA SER A 118 -5.16 1.06 -18.67
C SER A 118 -4.84 1.19 -17.17
N TYR A 119 -4.00 2.16 -16.78
CA TYR A 119 -3.71 2.51 -15.40
C TYR A 119 -4.94 3.02 -14.61
N GLY A 120 -5.91 3.61 -15.32
CA GLY A 120 -7.18 4.07 -14.77
C GLY A 120 -7.03 5.22 -13.78
N ASN A 121 -6.36 6.32 -14.15
CA ASN A 121 -6.12 7.44 -13.23
C ASN A 121 -7.30 8.44 -13.12
N ASP A 122 -7.23 9.33 -12.13
CA ASP A 122 -8.28 10.34 -11.90
C ASP A 122 -8.45 11.32 -13.08
N ASP A 123 -7.36 11.70 -13.76
CA ASP A 123 -7.42 12.54 -14.96
C ASP A 123 -8.29 11.89 -16.04
N MET A 124 -8.13 10.60 -16.30
CA MET A 124 -8.96 9.86 -17.26
C MET A 124 -10.43 9.86 -16.83
N ALA A 125 -10.73 9.61 -15.56
CA ALA A 125 -12.10 9.64 -15.05
C ALA A 125 -12.73 11.03 -15.22
N ASN A 126 -11.96 12.10 -14.97
CA ASN A 126 -12.38 13.48 -15.20
C ASN A 126 -12.73 13.74 -16.67
N TYR A 127 -11.85 13.35 -17.59
CA TYR A 127 -12.10 13.48 -19.03
C TYR A 127 -13.33 12.69 -19.48
N CYS A 128 -13.59 11.51 -18.89
CA CYS A 128 -14.72 10.67 -19.25
C CYS A 128 -16.05 11.27 -18.80
N LEU A 129 -16.15 11.76 -17.57
CA LEU A 129 -17.36 12.43 -17.07
C LEU A 129 -17.61 13.75 -17.78
N ALA A 130 -16.58 14.54 -18.02
CA ALA A 130 -16.71 15.79 -18.79
C ALA A 130 -17.13 15.51 -20.25
N ALA A 131 -16.60 14.46 -20.88
CA ALA A 131 -17.06 14.02 -22.19
C ALA A 131 -18.53 13.57 -22.17
N ASP A 132 -18.96 12.87 -21.13
CA ASP A 132 -20.37 12.47 -20.99
C ASP A 132 -21.29 13.69 -20.88
N ARG A 133 -20.85 14.72 -20.17
CA ARG A 133 -21.55 16.01 -20.13
C ARG A 133 -21.71 16.60 -21.54
N PHE A 134 -20.63 16.73 -22.32
CA PHE A 134 -20.71 17.28 -23.68
C PHE A 134 -21.46 16.38 -24.66
N LEU A 135 -21.49 15.08 -24.41
CA LEU A 135 -22.30 14.13 -25.15
C LEU A 135 -23.79 14.50 -25.04
N ASN A 136 -24.24 14.80 -23.82
CA ASN A 136 -25.67 14.95 -23.52
C ASN A 136 -26.13 16.42 -23.40
N HIS A 137 -25.22 17.37 -23.25
CA HIS A 137 -25.51 18.78 -23.01
C HIS A 137 -24.70 19.75 -23.89
N GLY A 138 -25.29 20.90 -24.15
CA GLY A 138 -24.62 22.08 -24.68
C GLY A 138 -23.57 22.65 -23.72
N TYR A 139 -22.69 23.50 -24.26
CA TYR A 139 -21.57 24.06 -23.48
C TYR A 139 -22.05 24.90 -22.29
N TYR A 140 -23.05 25.75 -22.51
CA TYR A 140 -23.58 26.68 -21.51
C TYR A 140 -24.87 26.19 -20.83
N ASP A 141 -25.30 24.95 -21.09
CA ASP A 141 -26.48 24.37 -20.44
C ASP A 141 -26.25 24.32 -18.93
N ILE A 142 -27.03 25.12 -18.20
CA ILE A 142 -26.90 25.30 -16.75
C ILE A 142 -27.45 24.04 -16.06
N PRO A 143 -26.70 23.44 -15.13
CA PRO A 143 -27.14 22.26 -14.42
C PRO A 143 -28.26 22.59 -13.42
N LEU A 144 -29.18 21.65 -13.23
CA LEU A 144 -30.20 21.73 -12.20
C LEU A 144 -29.61 21.32 -10.85
N GLN A 145 -30.14 21.90 -9.77
CA GLN A 145 -29.72 21.56 -8.40
C GLN A 145 -29.85 20.05 -8.12
N THR A 146 -30.95 19.43 -8.55
CA THR A 146 -31.19 17.98 -8.40
C THR A 146 -30.18 17.10 -9.14
N GLN A 147 -29.58 17.61 -10.23
CA GLN A 147 -28.52 16.91 -10.97
C GLN A 147 -27.20 16.93 -10.19
N LEU A 148 -26.85 18.10 -9.65
CA LEU A 148 -25.66 18.29 -8.82
C LEU A 148 -25.73 17.53 -7.50
N GLU A 149 -26.93 17.33 -6.96
CA GLU A 149 -27.10 16.61 -5.70
C GLU A 149 -26.81 15.11 -5.84
N GLY A 150 -26.95 14.49 -7.01
CA GLY A 150 -26.62 13.06 -7.16
C GLY A 150 -27.26 12.33 -8.34
N SER A 151 -28.16 12.97 -9.08
CA SER A 151 -28.80 12.35 -10.25
C SER A 151 -27.99 12.45 -11.55
N ASP A 152 -27.06 13.40 -11.68
CA ASP A 152 -26.12 13.46 -12.79
C ASP A 152 -24.82 14.17 -12.39
N TYR A 153 -23.84 13.37 -11.93
CA TYR A 153 -22.55 13.89 -11.51
C TYR A 153 -21.71 14.49 -12.65
N ALA A 154 -21.98 14.17 -13.92
CA ALA A 154 -21.27 14.77 -15.05
C ALA A 154 -21.50 16.29 -15.15
N GLN A 155 -22.61 16.78 -14.60
CA GLN A 155 -22.93 18.21 -14.55
C GLN A 155 -21.93 19.04 -13.75
N HIS A 156 -21.21 18.46 -12.79
CA HIS A 156 -20.18 19.19 -12.03
C HIS A 156 -19.09 19.78 -12.93
N TYR A 157 -18.85 19.19 -14.11
CA TYR A 157 -17.89 19.71 -15.08
C TYR A 157 -18.38 20.96 -15.81
N TRP A 158 -19.63 21.37 -15.62
CA TRP A 158 -20.09 22.71 -16.01
C TRP A 158 -19.28 23.79 -15.29
N TYR A 159 -18.98 23.64 -13.99
CA TYR A 159 -18.17 24.61 -13.26
C TYR A 159 -16.74 24.70 -13.82
N MET A 160 -16.17 23.58 -14.27
CA MET A 160 -14.84 23.54 -14.87
C MET A 160 -14.80 24.24 -16.23
N HIS A 161 -15.76 23.96 -17.10
CA HIS A 161 -15.73 24.46 -18.48
C HIS A 161 -16.45 25.82 -18.62
N ALA A 162 -17.69 25.94 -18.14
CA ALA A 162 -18.47 27.15 -18.29
C ALA A 162 -18.08 28.25 -17.30
N LEU A 163 -17.76 27.93 -16.03
CA LEU A 163 -17.41 28.95 -15.04
C LEU A 163 -15.90 29.25 -15.00
N GLN A 164 -15.06 28.22 -14.82
CA GLN A 164 -13.60 28.39 -14.80
C GLN A 164 -13.00 28.57 -16.20
N GLN A 165 -13.78 28.38 -17.28
CA GLN A 165 -13.35 28.60 -18.66
C GLN A 165 -12.12 27.75 -19.00
N ILE A 166 -12.10 26.51 -18.50
CA ILE A 166 -11.09 25.51 -18.87
C ILE A 166 -11.49 24.87 -20.19
N ARG A 167 -10.50 24.74 -21.07
CA ARG A 167 -10.64 24.26 -22.45
C ARG A 167 -11.19 22.82 -22.58
N PRO A 168 -12.11 22.53 -23.53
CA PRO A 168 -12.87 21.26 -23.64
C PRO A 168 -12.41 20.29 -24.75
N GLY A 169 -11.27 20.53 -25.42
CA GLY A 169 -10.98 19.88 -26.70
C GLY A 169 -10.79 18.35 -26.65
N SER A 170 -10.34 17.80 -25.52
CA SER A 170 -10.12 16.35 -25.40
C SER A 170 -11.43 15.62 -25.12
N GLU A 171 -12.24 16.22 -24.25
CA GLU A 171 -13.57 15.82 -23.84
C GLU A 171 -14.49 15.78 -25.06
N LEU A 172 -14.48 16.82 -25.90
CA LEU A 172 -15.22 16.85 -27.16
C LEU A 172 -14.76 15.74 -28.11
N THR A 173 -13.46 15.44 -28.17
CA THR A 173 -12.94 14.34 -29.00
C THR A 173 -13.46 12.99 -28.53
N VAL A 174 -13.46 12.73 -27.22
CA VAL A 174 -14.01 11.48 -26.64
C VAL A 174 -15.52 11.41 -26.83
N SER A 175 -16.24 12.52 -26.62
CA SER A 175 -17.69 12.64 -26.85
C SER A 175 -18.09 12.32 -28.28
N TRP A 176 -17.28 12.77 -29.25
CA TRP A 176 -17.50 12.45 -30.66
C TRP A 176 -17.42 10.94 -30.91
N VAL A 177 -16.36 10.29 -30.43
CA VAL A 177 -16.20 8.83 -30.62
C VAL A 177 -17.33 8.07 -29.92
N SER A 178 -17.73 8.51 -28.72
CA SER A 178 -18.88 7.96 -28.00
C SER A 178 -20.18 8.11 -28.82
N SER A 179 -20.44 9.30 -29.39
CA SER A 179 -21.63 9.55 -30.22
C SER A 179 -21.71 8.66 -31.48
N LEU A 180 -20.56 8.26 -32.03
CA LEU A 180 -20.49 7.40 -33.21
C LEU A 180 -20.69 5.91 -32.90
N THR A 181 -20.33 5.50 -31.69
CA THR A 181 -20.29 4.08 -31.29
C THR A 181 -21.47 3.68 -30.40
N GLY A 182 -22.09 4.64 -29.73
CA GLY A 182 -23.10 4.39 -28.69
C GLY A 182 -22.51 3.84 -27.38
N LEU A 183 -21.18 3.76 -27.27
CA LEU A 183 -20.47 3.31 -26.07
C LEU A 183 -20.21 4.47 -25.11
N ASN A 184 -20.03 4.17 -23.83
CA ASN A 184 -19.75 5.18 -22.83
C ASN A 184 -18.33 5.77 -22.99
N PRO A 185 -18.08 7.01 -22.53
CA PRO A 185 -16.79 7.68 -22.73
C PRO A 185 -15.54 6.91 -22.30
N HIS A 186 -15.56 6.20 -21.16
CA HIS A 186 -14.40 5.41 -20.71
C HIS A 186 -14.06 4.24 -21.63
N GLU A 187 -15.07 3.64 -22.29
CA GLU A 187 -14.90 2.50 -23.19
C GLU A 187 -14.20 2.90 -24.49
N VAL A 188 -14.45 4.13 -24.95
CA VAL A 188 -13.85 4.69 -26.16
C VAL A 188 -12.59 5.51 -25.89
N PHE A 189 -12.25 5.75 -24.62
CA PHE A 189 -11.11 6.57 -24.22
C PHE A 189 -9.79 6.04 -24.77
N MET A 190 -9.49 4.75 -24.54
CA MET A 190 -8.25 4.13 -25.03
C MET A 190 -8.17 4.10 -26.56
N PRO A 191 -9.24 3.76 -27.30
CA PRO A 191 -9.28 3.95 -28.74
C PRO A 191 -9.01 5.39 -29.20
N ALA A 192 -9.61 6.39 -28.54
CA ALA A 192 -9.44 7.80 -28.89
C ALA A 192 -7.99 8.28 -28.69
N ILE A 193 -7.37 8.00 -27.54
CA ILE A 193 -6.00 8.42 -27.28
C ILE A 193 -4.99 7.69 -28.18
N LEU A 194 -5.20 6.40 -28.50
CA LEU A 194 -4.34 5.68 -29.45
C LEU A 194 -4.40 6.30 -30.85
N MET A 195 -5.60 6.71 -31.30
CA MET A 195 -5.74 7.46 -32.55
C MET A 195 -4.94 8.78 -32.48
N LEU A 196 -5.02 9.54 -31.38
CA LEU A 196 -4.24 10.76 -31.21
C LEU A 196 -2.73 10.50 -31.22
N SER A 197 -2.26 9.38 -30.65
CA SER A 197 -0.86 8.96 -30.72
C SER A 197 -0.41 8.67 -32.16
N MET A 198 -1.26 8.03 -32.96
CA MET A 198 -0.99 7.82 -34.39
C MET A 198 -0.87 9.16 -35.14
N LEU A 199 -1.73 10.14 -34.81
CA LEU A 199 -1.65 11.52 -35.31
C LEU A 199 -0.29 12.15 -34.97
N GLN A 200 0.18 11.97 -33.74
CA GLN A 200 1.46 12.53 -33.28
C GLN A 200 2.66 11.98 -34.06
N ILE A 201 2.68 10.67 -34.36
CA ILE A 201 3.72 10.06 -35.21
C ILE A 201 3.71 10.67 -36.62
N PHE A 202 2.53 10.87 -37.21
CA PHE A 202 2.43 11.50 -38.53
C PHE A 202 2.83 12.98 -38.50
N ALA A 203 2.42 13.74 -37.48
CA ALA A 203 2.82 15.13 -37.28
C ALA A 203 4.34 15.29 -37.12
N LEU A 204 5.02 14.33 -36.48
CA LEU A 204 6.48 14.25 -36.43
C LEU A 204 7.09 14.18 -37.84
N GLY A 205 6.51 13.36 -38.72
CA GLY A 205 6.89 13.27 -40.12
C GLY A 205 6.77 14.60 -40.86
N ALA A 206 5.73 15.39 -40.58
CA ALA A 206 5.54 16.72 -41.16
C ALA A 206 6.62 17.71 -40.68
N ALA A 207 6.98 17.67 -39.38
CA ALA A 207 8.06 18.48 -38.83
C ALA A 207 9.45 18.06 -39.35
N ALA A 208 9.66 16.75 -39.60
CA ALA A 208 10.91 16.19 -40.08
C ALA A 208 11.15 16.45 -41.58
N VAL A 209 10.12 16.36 -42.43
CA VAL A 209 10.20 16.56 -43.90
C VAL A 209 10.07 18.04 -44.28
N TYR A 210 10.65 18.94 -43.47
CA TYR A 210 10.60 20.36 -43.73
C TYR A 210 11.27 20.69 -45.09
N ARG A 211 10.61 21.52 -45.90
CA ARG A 211 10.98 21.82 -47.31
C ARG A 211 11.02 20.60 -48.25
N GLY A 212 10.35 19.50 -47.92
CA GLY A 212 10.24 18.32 -48.78
C GLY A 212 11.51 17.45 -48.87
N ARG A 213 12.45 17.59 -47.92
CA ARG A 213 13.72 16.85 -47.87
C ARG A 213 13.73 15.85 -46.70
N HIS A 214 14.79 15.07 -46.53
CA HIS A 214 15.05 14.24 -45.34
C HIS A 214 14.08 13.06 -45.06
N ARG A 215 13.47 12.46 -46.08
CA ARG A 215 12.59 11.27 -45.93
C ARG A 215 13.21 10.14 -45.07
N LYS A 216 14.51 9.86 -45.24
CA LYS A 216 15.20 8.82 -44.45
C LYS A 216 15.21 9.14 -42.95
N ILE A 217 15.47 10.40 -42.59
CA ILE A 217 15.46 10.85 -41.20
C ILE A 217 14.04 10.80 -40.64
N ALA A 218 13.03 11.20 -41.43
CA ALA A 218 11.64 11.07 -41.03
C ALA A 218 11.25 9.61 -40.77
N LEU A 219 11.69 8.67 -41.61
CA LEU A 219 11.41 7.25 -41.43
C LEU A 219 12.01 6.72 -40.12
N LEU A 220 13.29 7.02 -39.89
CA LEU A 220 13.99 6.64 -38.65
C LEU A 220 13.37 7.31 -37.42
N GLY A 221 13.03 8.59 -37.52
CA GLY A 221 12.38 9.36 -36.45
C GLY A 221 11.02 8.79 -36.08
N CYS A 222 10.18 8.47 -37.06
CA CYS A 222 8.89 7.83 -36.80
C CYS A 222 9.06 6.45 -36.15
N ALA A 223 10.03 5.65 -36.60
CA ALA A 223 10.30 4.33 -36.01
C ALA A 223 10.79 4.43 -34.56
N LEU A 224 11.76 5.31 -34.27
CA LEU A 224 12.28 5.53 -32.92
C LEU A 224 11.22 6.16 -32.00
N PHE A 225 10.40 7.06 -32.53
CA PHE A 225 9.31 7.67 -31.76
C PHE A 225 8.23 6.66 -31.42
N ALA A 226 7.81 5.82 -32.39
CA ALA A 226 6.89 4.70 -32.14
C ALA A 226 7.42 3.73 -31.07
N MET A 227 8.74 3.54 -30.98
CA MET A 227 9.36 2.65 -29.99
C MET A 227 9.81 3.38 -28.70
N SER A 228 9.53 4.68 -28.57
CA SER A 228 9.93 5.45 -27.37
C SER A 228 9.07 5.05 -26.17
N PRO A 229 9.68 4.55 -25.07
CA PRO A 229 8.93 4.16 -23.88
C PRO A 229 8.15 5.32 -23.24
N LEU A 230 8.72 6.54 -23.20
CA LEU A 230 8.02 7.70 -22.62
C LEU A 230 6.86 8.18 -23.50
N PHE A 231 6.96 8.05 -24.82
CA PHE A 231 5.81 8.29 -25.70
C PHE A 231 4.70 7.25 -25.49
N GLY A 232 5.08 5.97 -25.40
CA GLY A 232 4.16 4.88 -25.02
C GLY A 232 3.49 5.15 -23.67
N LEU A 233 4.27 5.52 -22.65
CA LEU A 233 3.78 5.87 -21.32
C LEU A 233 2.78 7.04 -21.36
N GLY A 234 2.98 8.06 -22.21
CA GLY A 234 2.02 9.16 -22.32
C GLY A 234 0.64 8.71 -22.77
N THR A 235 0.59 7.63 -23.57
CA THR A 235 -0.66 7.01 -24.01
C THR A 235 -1.24 6.08 -22.95
N LEU A 236 -0.40 5.23 -22.37
CA LEU A 236 -0.83 4.27 -21.36
C LEU A 236 -1.28 4.98 -20.08
N TYR A 237 -0.56 6.00 -19.62
CA TYR A 237 -0.92 6.85 -18.49
C TYR A 237 -1.98 7.92 -18.83
N GLN A 238 -2.66 7.76 -19.98
CA GLN A 238 -3.91 8.45 -20.31
C GLN A 238 -3.81 9.99 -20.38
N LEU A 239 -2.64 10.53 -20.79
CA LEU A 239 -2.41 11.97 -20.93
C LEU A 239 -3.01 12.53 -22.24
N ILE A 240 -4.32 12.36 -22.44
CA ILE A 240 -4.99 12.54 -23.74
C ILE A 240 -4.82 13.94 -24.34
N ALA A 241 -4.99 14.99 -23.53
CA ALA A 241 -4.84 16.37 -24.00
C ALA A 241 -3.41 16.66 -24.46
N GLN A 242 -2.42 16.13 -23.75
CA GLN A 242 -1.02 16.25 -24.11
C GLN A 242 -0.71 15.49 -25.42
N VAL A 243 -1.18 14.25 -25.58
CA VAL A 243 -0.93 13.44 -26.78
C VAL A 243 -1.47 14.14 -28.03
N GLY A 244 -2.74 14.56 -28.00
CA GLY A 244 -3.34 15.33 -29.10
C GLY A 244 -2.69 16.71 -29.29
N GLY A 245 -2.39 17.40 -28.19
CA GLY A 245 -1.79 18.72 -28.16
C GLY A 245 -0.41 18.78 -28.78
N ILE A 246 0.45 17.78 -28.54
CA ILE A 246 1.78 17.72 -29.15
C ILE A 246 1.68 17.42 -30.65
N ALA A 247 0.70 16.64 -31.11
CA ALA A 247 0.46 16.48 -32.55
C ALA A 247 0.16 17.84 -33.21
N LEU A 248 -0.71 18.65 -32.59
CA LEU A 248 -1.04 20.01 -33.03
C LEU A 248 0.17 20.95 -32.95
N LEU A 249 0.99 20.86 -31.90
CA LEU A 249 2.25 21.60 -31.76
C LEU A 249 3.16 21.33 -32.96
N LEU A 250 3.43 20.06 -33.28
CA LEU A 250 4.33 19.66 -34.37
C LEU A 250 3.79 20.10 -35.74
N ALA A 251 2.49 19.90 -35.98
CA ALA A 251 1.83 20.33 -37.22
C ALA A 251 1.90 21.85 -37.39
N THR A 252 1.57 22.60 -36.34
CA THR A 252 1.62 24.07 -36.29
C THR A 252 3.04 24.58 -36.54
N SER A 253 4.03 24.05 -35.82
CA SER A 253 5.45 24.39 -36.01
C SER A 253 5.93 24.09 -37.44
N SER A 254 5.46 22.99 -38.04
CA SER A 254 5.82 22.64 -39.43
C SER A 254 5.30 23.66 -40.46
N VAL A 255 4.19 24.35 -40.18
CA VAL A 255 3.61 25.39 -41.04
C VAL A 255 4.23 26.76 -40.76
N LEU A 256 4.26 27.16 -39.48
CA LEU A 256 4.67 28.51 -39.07
C LEU A 256 6.18 28.72 -39.26
N LEU A 257 7.03 27.77 -38.83
CA LEU A 257 8.49 27.94 -38.85
C LEU A 257 9.13 27.64 -40.22
N THR A 258 8.35 27.21 -41.21
CA THR A 258 8.84 26.96 -42.58
C THR A 258 8.40 28.01 -43.58
N THR A 259 7.43 28.86 -43.21
CA THR A 259 6.91 29.92 -44.08
C THR A 259 7.78 31.17 -43.98
N ARG A 260 8.05 31.81 -45.12
CA ARG A 260 8.98 32.96 -45.22
C ARG A 260 8.36 34.19 -45.89
N SER A 261 7.12 34.09 -46.34
CA SER A 261 6.39 35.16 -47.01
C SER A 261 4.89 34.95 -46.79
N LEU A 262 4.12 36.03 -46.93
CA LEU A 262 2.67 35.98 -46.83
C LEU A 262 2.09 35.04 -47.89
N ASN A 263 1.36 34.02 -47.46
CA ASN A 263 0.67 33.08 -48.33
C ASN A 263 -0.72 32.80 -47.73
N PRO A 264 -1.81 33.32 -48.33
CA PRO A 264 -3.16 33.19 -47.78
C PRO A 264 -3.59 31.73 -47.53
N ARG A 265 -3.13 30.80 -48.37
CA ARG A 265 -3.47 29.36 -48.23
C ARG A 265 -2.82 28.73 -47.01
N LYS A 266 -1.56 29.09 -46.75
CA LYS A 266 -0.86 28.66 -45.52
C LYS A 266 -1.40 29.39 -44.29
N LEU A 267 -1.92 30.60 -44.48
CA LEU A 267 -2.52 31.42 -43.42
C LEU A 267 -3.77 30.75 -42.85
N VAL A 268 -4.69 30.33 -43.73
CA VAL A 268 -5.91 29.60 -43.33
C VAL A 268 -5.55 28.29 -42.63
N LEU A 269 -4.60 27.53 -43.19
CA LEU A 269 -4.13 26.29 -42.58
C LEU A 269 -3.51 26.52 -41.19
N ALA A 270 -2.70 27.58 -41.05
CA ALA A 270 -2.13 27.96 -39.77
C ALA A 270 -3.22 28.30 -38.76
N GLY A 271 -4.19 29.15 -39.14
CA GLY A 271 -5.30 29.56 -38.27
C GLY A 271 -6.14 28.39 -37.76
N ILE A 272 -6.44 27.40 -38.61
CA ILE A 272 -7.19 26.19 -38.19
C ILE A 272 -6.39 25.39 -37.15
N LEU A 273 -5.10 25.17 -37.40
CA LEU A 273 -4.23 24.40 -36.51
C LEU A 273 -4.00 25.09 -35.17
N THR A 274 -3.74 26.40 -35.17
CA THR A 274 -3.54 27.19 -33.95
C THR A 274 -4.84 27.37 -33.16
N CYS A 275 -5.99 27.47 -33.83
CA CYS A 275 -7.30 27.48 -33.17
C CYS A 275 -7.52 26.18 -32.40
N CYS A 276 -7.36 25.03 -33.05
CA CYS A 276 -7.49 23.75 -32.37
C CYS A 276 -6.43 23.55 -31.28
N LEU A 277 -5.20 24.05 -31.46
CA LEU A 277 -4.19 24.02 -30.41
C LEU A 277 -4.66 24.79 -29.17
N GLY A 278 -5.29 25.96 -29.35
CA GLY A 278 -5.86 26.74 -28.26
C GLY A 278 -7.04 26.07 -27.55
N ILE A 279 -7.84 25.27 -28.26
CA ILE A 279 -8.99 24.53 -27.71
C ILE A 279 -8.58 23.22 -27.03
N LEU A 280 -7.59 22.50 -27.59
CA LEU A 280 -7.25 21.15 -27.13
C LEU A 280 -6.13 21.14 -26.09
N TYR A 281 -5.09 21.96 -26.27
CA TYR A 281 -3.94 22.00 -25.36
C TYR A 281 -3.15 23.32 -25.44
N PRO A 282 -3.70 24.44 -24.92
CA PRO A 282 -3.06 25.75 -24.98
C PRO A 282 -1.70 25.82 -24.26
N GLU A 283 -1.42 24.92 -23.33
CA GLU A 283 -0.18 24.84 -22.52
C GLU A 283 1.09 24.78 -23.33
N VAL A 284 1.03 24.19 -24.52
CA VAL A 284 2.19 24.04 -25.38
C VAL A 284 2.30 25.15 -26.42
N SER A 285 1.31 26.06 -26.47
CA SER A 285 1.34 27.25 -27.33
C SER A 285 2.52 28.19 -27.07
N PRO A 286 3.01 28.38 -25.81
CA PRO A 286 4.20 29.19 -25.56
C PRO A 286 5.45 28.65 -26.28
N PHE A 287 5.58 27.34 -26.47
CA PHE A 287 6.68 26.77 -27.25
C PHE A 287 6.64 27.22 -28.71
N VAL A 288 5.45 27.36 -29.30
CA VAL A 288 5.27 27.91 -30.65
C VAL A 288 5.62 29.39 -30.67
N ALA A 289 5.06 30.18 -29.74
CA ALA A 289 5.27 31.62 -29.68
C ALA A 289 6.76 31.98 -29.51
N LEU A 290 7.45 31.35 -28.56
CA LEU A 290 8.88 31.56 -28.34
C LEU A 290 9.73 31.08 -29.53
N SER A 291 9.34 29.97 -30.17
CA SER A 291 10.01 29.49 -31.39
C SER A 291 9.85 30.46 -32.57
N ILE A 292 8.69 31.11 -32.70
CA ILE A 292 8.44 32.16 -33.70
C ILE A 292 9.37 33.34 -33.46
N LEU A 293 9.56 33.76 -32.20
CA LEU A 293 10.47 34.85 -31.85
C LEU A 293 11.92 34.49 -32.20
N LEU A 294 12.39 33.30 -31.80
CA LEU A 294 13.74 32.84 -32.14
C LEU A 294 13.95 32.74 -33.66
N PHE A 295 12.94 32.30 -34.40
CA PHE A 295 12.98 32.26 -35.86
C PHE A 295 13.00 33.66 -36.48
N ALA A 296 12.21 34.60 -35.96
CA ALA A 296 12.17 35.99 -36.39
C ALA A 296 13.52 36.69 -36.14
N VAL A 297 14.11 36.52 -34.96
CA VAL A 297 15.46 37.00 -34.61
C VAL A 297 16.47 36.43 -35.61
N ARG A 298 16.42 35.13 -35.87
CA ARG A 298 17.32 34.52 -36.85
C ARG A 298 17.10 35.05 -38.27
N LEU A 299 15.87 35.29 -38.69
CA LEU A 299 15.58 35.93 -39.97
C LEU A 299 16.10 37.37 -40.02
N ARG A 300 16.03 38.13 -38.92
CA ARG A 300 16.56 39.50 -38.82
C ARG A 300 18.06 39.58 -39.07
N TYR A 301 18.82 38.54 -38.70
CA TYR A 301 20.27 38.47 -38.91
C TYR A 301 20.68 37.75 -40.19
N THR A 302 19.90 36.77 -40.66
CA THR A 302 20.29 35.94 -41.83
C THR A 302 19.60 36.33 -43.14
N ALA A 303 18.43 36.99 -43.07
CA ALA A 303 17.60 37.29 -44.23
C ALA A 303 16.60 38.43 -43.94
N THR A 304 17.09 39.61 -43.56
CA THR A 304 16.28 40.77 -43.13
C THR A 304 15.12 41.09 -44.06
N ALA A 305 15.32 40.99 -45.39
CA ALA A 305 14.29 41.26 -46.39
C ALA A 305 13.04 40.36 -46.26
N LYS A 306 13.17 39.17 -45.66
CA LYS A 306 12.05 38.23 -45.48
C LYS A 306 11.30 38.44 -44.16
N LEU A 307 11.85 39.23 -43.24
CA LEU A 307 11.27 39.45 -41.92
C LEU A 307 9.89 40.10 -42.00
N LYS A 308 9.72 41.15 -42.82
CA LYS A 308 8.43 41.84 -42.98
C LYS A 308 7.32 40.90 -43.47
N GLY A 309 7.62 40.10 -44.50
CA GLY A 309 6.68 39.12 -45.05
C GLY A 309 6.33 38.00 -44.07
N TYR A 310 7.31 37.58 -43.26
CA TYR A 310 7.08 36.62 -42.17
C TYR A 310 6.24 37.22 -41.03
N ALA A 311 6.54 38.43 -40.58
CA ALA A 311 5.80 39.13 -39.53
C ALA A 311 4.33 39.31 -39.91
N LEU A 312 4.04 39.77 -41.13
CA LEU A 312 2.67 39.87 -41.66
C LEU A 312 1.95 38.52 -41.69
N PHE A 313 2.66 37.44 -42.04
CA PHE A 313 2.10 36.09 -42.02
C PHE A 313 1.74 35.64 -40.59
N ILE A 314 2.62 35.87 -39.61
CA ILE A 314 2.35 35.52 -38.22
C ILE A 314 1.19 36.35 -37.64
N VAL A 315 1.15 37.65 -37.90
CA VAL A 315 0.05 38.51 -37.48
C VAL A 315 -1.27 38.04 -38.09
N GLY A 316 -1.30 37.76 -39.40
CA GLY A 316 -2.50 37.23 -40.05
C GLY A 316 -2.92 35.85 -39.51
N ALA A 317 -1.97 34.98 -39.16
CA ALA A 317 -2.26 33.69 -38.54
C ALA A 317 -2.87 33.88 -37.14
N ALA A 318 -2.33 34.80 -36.35
CA ALA A 318 -2.86 35.15 -35.04
C ALA A 318 -4.29 35.71 -35.15
N VAL A 319 -4.54 36.63 -36.08
CA VAL A 319 -5.89 37.17 -36.35
C VAL A 319 -6.87 36.05 -36.70
N LEU A 320 -6.53 35.15 -37.63
CA LEU A 320 -7.39 34.01 -37.96
C LEU A 320 -7.58 33.05 -36.78
N THR A 321 -6.56 32.88 -35.94
CA THR A 321 -6.65 32.05 -34.73
C THR A 321 -7.74 32.58 -33.81
N PHE A 322 -7.69 33.87 -33.48
CA PHE A 322 -8.67 34.49 -32.58
C PHE A 322 -10.06 34.60 -33.21
N LEU A 323 -10.15 34.80 -34.52
CA LEU A 323 -11.43 34.74 -35.24
C LEU A 323 -12.07 33.35 -35.17
N PHE A 324 -11.29 32.28 -35.35
CA PHE A 324 -11.81 30.91 -35.26
C PHE A 324 -12.07 30.44 -33.83
N LEU A 325 -11.26 30.88 -32.86
CA LEU A 325 -11.54 30.67 -31.44
C LEU A 325 -12.85 31.36 -31.03
N GLY A 326 -13.14 32.54 -31.58
CA GLY A 326 -14.33 33.30 -31.26
C GLY A 326 -14.45 33.52 -29.74
N THR A 327 -15.56 33.08 -29.16
CA THR A 327 -15.82 33.16 -27.71
C THR A 327 -14.80 32.39 -26.86
N SER A 328 -14.20 31.31 -27.38
CA SER A 328 -13.19 30.52 -26.66
C SER A 328 -11.81 31.18 -26.61
N THR A 329 -11.68 32.40 -27.15
CA THR A 329 -10.50 33.24 -26.93
C THR A 329 -10.29 33.50 -25.44
N TYR A 330 -11.38 33.66 -24.69
CA TYR A 330 -11.29 33.87 -23.25
C TYR A 330 -10.74 32.64 -22.53
N GLU A 331 -11.25 31.45 -22.84
CA GLU A 331 -10.74 30.17 -22.31
C GLU A 331 -9.24 30.00 -22.56
N PHE A 332 -8.79 30.31 -23.79
CA PHE A 332 -7.39 30.26 -24.18
C PHE A 332 -6.52 31.18 -23.32
N VAL A 333 -6.91 32.45 -23.19
CA VAL A 333 -6.16 33.43 -22.38
C VAL A 333 -6.19 33.06 -20.91
N ASN A 334 -7.36 32.70 -20.36
CA ASN A 334 -7.53 32.35 -18.96
C ASN A 334 -6.68 31.13 -18.60
N THR A 335 -6.67 30.09 -19.44
CA THR A 335 -5.84 28.89 -19.22
C THR A 335 -4.36 29.25 -19.16
N LEU A 336 -3.87 30.11 -20.06
CA LEU A 336 -2.47 30.57 -20.05
C LEU A 336 -2.14 31.41 -18.81
N VAL A 337 -3.02 32.32 -18.41
CA VAL A 337 -2.84 33.17 -17.22
C VAL A 337 -2.82 32.32 -15.96
N MET A 338 -3.77 31.40 -15.80
CA MET A 338 -3.85 30.48 -14.66
C MET A 338 -2.61 29.60 -14.53
N GLN A 339 -1.94 29.30 -15.65
CA GLN A 339 -0.68 28.57 -15.64
C GLN A 339 0.53 29.46 -15.36
N SER A 340 0.54 30.70 -15.83
CA SER A 340 1.65 31.63 -15.56
C SER A 340 1.65 32.17 -14.13
N VAL A 341 0.46 32.37 -13.53
CA VAL A 341 0.29 32.88 -12.15
C VAL A 341 0.28 31.74 -11.13
N GLY A 342 0.30 30.48 -11.60
CA GLY A 342 0.55 29.29 -10.78
C GLY A 342 -0.71 28.52 -10.36
N SER A 343 -1.91 29.05 -10.44
CA SER A 343 -3.08 28.38 -9.85
C SER A 343 -3.55 27.08 -10.54
N ALA A 344 -3.01 26.66 -11.68
CA ALA A 344 -3.39 25.41 -12.36
C ALA A 344 -2.26 24.36 -12.53
N GLY A 345 -1.07 24.59 -11.95
CA GLY A 345 0.00 23.57 -12.01
C GLY A 345 1.37 23.92 -11.42
N LEU A 346 1.60 25.18 -11.04
CA LEU A 346 2.91 25.65 -10.52
C LEU A 346 2.82 26.40 -9.18
N GLY A 347 1.64 26.87 -8.80
CA GLY A 347 1.31 27.80 -7.71
C GLY A 347 0.38 27.19 -6.66
N ALA A 348 -0.68 26.52 -7.11
CA ALA A 348 -1.49 25.68 -6.20
C ALA A 348 -0.63 24.55 -5.61
N MET A 349 0.36 24.07 -6.36
CA MET A 349 1.34 23.09 -5.88
C MET A 349 2.45 23.72 -5.03
N THR A 350 2.78 25.02 -5.15
CA THR A 350 3.73 25.68 -4.22
C THR A 350 3.07 26.06 -2.90
N GLU A 351 1.81 26.53 -2.88
CA GLU A 351 1.07 26.69 -1.62
C GLU A 351 0.80 25.35 -0.94
N ILE A 352 0.49 24.29 -1.71
CA ILE A 352 0.44 22.92 -1.18
C ILE A 352 1.85 22.44 -0.79
N ASN A 353 2.93 22.77 -1.51
CA ASN A 353 4.30 22.38 -1.11
C ASN A 353 4.74 23.07 0.18
N ASP A 354 4.40 24.34 0.34
CA ASP A 354 4.75 25.15 1.50
C ASP A 354 3.89 24.75 2.71
N GLN A 355 2.62 24.36 2.52
CA GLN A 355 1.77 23.77 3.57
C GLN A 355 2.06 22.29 3.85
N ALA A 356 2.59 21.54 2.88
CA ALA A 356 2.83 20.09 2.95
C ALA A 356 4.31 19.71 3.15
N GLY A 357 5.18 20.69 3.41
CA GLY A 357 6.57 20.49 3.80
C GLY A 357 7.47 19.89 2.71
N GLY A 358 7.32 20.31 1.46
CA GLY A 358 8.22 19.92 0.36
C GLY A 358 7.88 18.59 -0.33
N LEU A 359 6.59 18.27 -0.50
CA LEU A 359 6.09 17.14 -1.27
C LEU A 359 6.42 17.23 -2.79
N VAL A 360 7.12 16.22 -3.28
CA VAL A 360 7.51 16.05 -4.68
C VAL A 360 6.57 15.01 -5.31
N LEU A 361 5.75 15.41 -6.29
CA LEU A 361 4.76 14.56 -6.97
C LEU A 361 5.40 13.52 -7.90
N PHE A 362 6.50 13.90 -8.53
CA PHE A 362 7.28 13.11 -9.48
C PHE A 362 8.77 13.08 -9.08
N PRO A 363 9.12 12.51 -7.92
CA PRO A 363 10.47 12.60 -7.36
C PRO A 363 11.55 11.95 -8.25
N TRP A 364 11.12 11.06 -9.14
CA TRP A 364 11.94 10.43 -10.17
C TRP A 364 12.60 11.40 -11.15
N THR A 365 12.10 12.63 -11.30
CA THR A 365 12.71 13.63 -12.19
C THR A 365 13.85 14.42 -11.56
N LEU A 366 14.00 14.35 -10.23
CA LEU A 366 15.01 15.07 -9.46
C LEU A 366 16.15 14.16 -8.97
N VAL A 367 16.28 12.97 -9.56
CA VAL A 367 17.35 12.00 -9.27
C VAL A 367 18.15 11.67 -10.53
N PRO A 368 19.42 11.22 -10.42
CA PRO A 368 20.29 10.99 -11.58
C PRO A 368 19.73 10.00 -12.62
N SER A 369 18.93 9.02 -12.18
CA SER A 369 18.25 8.06 -13.07
C SER A 369 17.28 8.72 -14.05
N PHE A 370 16.89 9.98 -13.85
CA PHE A 370 16.07 10.72 -14.80
C PHE A 370 16.75 10.89 -16.16
N ILE A 371 18.08 11.06 -16.18
CA ILE A 371 18.84 11.29 -17.41
C ILE A 371 18.67 10.12 -18.40
N PRO A 372 18.90 8.84 -18.02
CA PRO A 372 18.62 7.71 -18.91
C PRO A 372 17.12 7.51 -19.20
N MET A 373 16.21 7.93 -18.30
CA MET A 373 14.76 7.88 -18.58
C MET A 373 14.38 8.75 -19.79
N LEU A 374 14.98 9.93 -19.96
CA LEU A 374 14.70 10.85 -21.08
C LEU A 374 14.84 10.20 -22.46
N VAL A 375 15.73 9.22 -22.57
CA VAL A 375 16.05 8.44 -23.78
C VAL A 375 15.53 7.00 -23.71
N GLY A 376 14.70 6.67 -22.73
CA GLY A 376 14.01 5.38 -22.62
C GLY A 376 14.85 4.21 -22.08
N LEU A 377 16.09 4.45 -21.65
CA LEU A 377 17.00 3.39 -21.19
C LEU A 377 16.65 2.86 -19.79
N HIS A 378 15.87 3.62 -19.02
CA HIS A 378 15.41 3.24 -17.69
C HIS A 378 13.93 3.61 -17.52
N PRO A 379 13.09 2.75 -16.91
CA PRO A 379 11.68 3.05 -16.68
C PRO A 379 11.43 4.02 -15.52
N PHE A 380 10.38 4.80 -15.65
CA PHE A 380 9.82 5.66 -14.62
C PHE A 380 9.16 4.82 -13.53
N GLY A 381 9.32 5.20 -12.26
CA GLY A 381 8.75 4.46 -11.12
C GLY A 381 9.54 3.22 -10.69
N VAL A 382 10.72 2.97 -11.26
CA VAL A 382 11.57 1.81 -10.92
C VAL A 382 12.89 2.29 -10.32
N VAL A 383 13.27 1.73 -9.17
CA VAL A 383 14.58 1.97 -8.57
C VAL A 383 15.65 1.20 -9.37
N GLY A 384 16.64 1.92 -9.90
CA GLY A 384 17.75 1.30 -10.61
C GLY A 384 18.73 0.61 -9.65
N ILE A 385 19.34 -0.48 -10.12
CA ILE A 385 20.33 -1.27 -9.37
C ILE A 385 21.72 -1.14 -10.01
N ASP A 386 22.76 -1.08 -9.18
CA ASP A 386 24.15 -1.05 -9.66
C ASP A 386 24.65 -2.44 -10.06
N PRO A 387 25.59 -2.53 -11.02
CA PRO A 387 26.24 -1.43 -11.75
C PRO A 387 25.41 -0.89 -12.94
N LEU A 388 24.28 -1.52 -13.27
CA LEU A 388 23.50 -1.23 -14.47
C LEU A 388 23.01 0.22 -14.51
N ILE A 389 22.45 0.73 -13.41
CA ILE A 389 21.93 2.10 -13.36
C ILE A 389 23.06 3.13 -13.55
N SER A 390 24.24 2.90 -12.97
CA SER A 390 25.39 3.77 -13.18
C SER A 390 25.84 3.80 -14.65
N ILE A 391 25.88 2.64 -15.33
CA ILE A 391 26.18 2.57 -16.77
C ILE A 391 25.14 3.35 -17.58
N GLN A 392 23.85 3.17 -17.27
CA GLN A 392 22.77 3.89 -17.93
C GLN A 392 22.87 5.40 -17.72
N ILE A 393 23.22 5.87 -16.51
CA ILE A 393 23.43 7.30 -16.23
C ILE A 393 24.55 7.88 -17.09
N VAL A 394 25.66 7.17 -17.25
CA VAL A 394 26.77 7.61 -18.11
C VAL A 394 26.33 7.69 -19.57
N VAL A 395 25.71 6.62 -20.10
CA VAL A 395 25.21 6.59 -21.49
C VAL A 395 24.17 7.67 -21.73
N GLY A 396 23.22 7.84 -20.81
CA GLY A 396 22.19 8.87 -20.85
C GLY A 396 22.81 10.28 -20.85
N SER A 397 23.85 10.51 -20.06
CA SER A 397 24.55 11.80 -19.99
C SER A 397 25.26 12.14 -21.30
N VAL A 398 25.93 11.16 -21.92
CA VAL A 398 26.54 11.32 -23.25
C VAL A 398 25.49 11.65 -24.31
N LEU A 399 24.35 10.94 -24.28
CA LEU A 399 23.24 11.22 -25.19
C LEU A 399 22.64 12.61 -24.94
N LEU A 400 22.51 13.07 -23.69
CA LEU A 400 22.03 14.41 -23.37
C LEU A 400 22.95 15.49 -23.97
N VAL A 401 24.26 15.36 -23.82
CA VAL A 401 25.24 16.28 -24.45
C VAL A 401 25.09 16.27 -25.97
N TYR A 402 24.92 15.09 -26.57
CA TYR A 402 24.64 14.97 -28.00
C TYR A 402 23.34 15.70 -28.42
N LEU A 403 22.26 15.56 -27.65
CA LEU A 403 20.98 16.23 -27.91
C LEU A 403 21.12 17.76 -27.87
N LEU A 404 21.87 18.31 -26.90
CA LEU A 404 22.15 19.74 -26.80
C LEU A 404 22.95 20.24 -28.02
N ALA A 405 23.99 19.51 -28.43
CA ALA A 405 24.75 19.84 -29.64
C ALA A 405 23.88 19.80 -30.90
N ARG A 406 22.96 18.83 -31.00
CA ARG A 406 22.00 18.74 -32.11
C ARG A 406 20.96 19.85 -32.08
N ALA A 407 20.51 20.32 -30.92
CA ALA A 407 19.61 21.47 -30.83
C ALA A 407 20.22 22.69 -31.52
N PHE A 408 21.45 23.05 -31.15
CA PHE A 408 22.19 24.15 -31.75
C PHE A 408 22.37 23.96 -33.27
N SER A 409 22.80 22.76 -33.69
CA SER A 409 22.97 22.43 -35.11
C SER A 409 21.67 22.56 -35.91
N ASN A 410 20.53 22.12 -35.37
CA ASN A 410 19.23 22.21 -36.05
C ASN A 410 18.72 23.66 -36.14
N VAL A 411 18.96 24.50 -35.13
CA VAL A 411 18.71 25.96 -35.23
C VAL A 411 19.54 26.54 -36.38
N MET A 412 20.83 26.18 -36.47
CA MET A 412 21.70 26.61 -37.55
C MET A 412 21.20 26.15 -38.94
N GLN A 413 20.57 24.98 -39.02
CA GLN A 413 19.98 24.46 -40.26
C GLN A 413 18.59 25.02 -40.58
N ASN A 414 18.04 25.91 -39.74
CA ASN A 414 16.66 26.41 -39.83
C ASN A 414 15.61 25.29 -39.85
N SER A 415 15.84 24.24 -39.06
CA SER A 415 14.88 23.16 -38.84
C SER A 415 13.83 23.60 -37.81
N PRO A 416 12.51 23.41 -38.04
CA PRO A 416 11.46 23.76 -37.08
C PRO A 416 11.71 23.19 -35.68
N VAL A 417 12.15 21.93 -35.63
CA VAL A 417 12.39 21.17 -34.40
C VAL A 417 13.58 21.72 -33.61
N GLY A 418 14.53 22.39 -34.29
CA GLY A 418 15.64 23.07 -33.63
C GLY A 418 15.19 24.24 -32.76
N TYR A 419 14.22 25.03 -33.22
CA TYR A 419 13.70 26.16 -32.44
C TYR A 419 12.89 25.70 -31.23
N LEU A 420 12.09 24.63 -31.39
CA LEU A 420 11.39 24.00 -30.26
C LEU A 420 12.40 23.51 -29.20
N ALA A 421 13.47 22.83 -29.62
CA ALA A 421 14.53 22.37 -28.72
C ALA A 421 15.24 23.50 -27.98
N ALA A 422 15.48 24.63 -28.67
CA ALA A 422 16.11 25.81 -28.10
C ALA A 422 15.25 26.51 -27.02
N VAL A 423 13.94 26.22 -26.96
CA VAL A 423 13.07 26.65 -25.87
C VAL A 423 12.98 25.57 -24.79
N MET A 424 12.74 24.32 -25.19
CA MET A 424 12.50 23.21 -24.26
C MET A 424 13.72 22.86 -23.41
N PHE A 425 14.94 22.80 -23.96
CA PHE A 425 16.10 22.42 -23.16
C PHE A 425 16.50 23.46 -22.10
N PRO A 426 16.59 24.78 -22.40
CA PRO A 426 16.82 25.77 -21.36
C PRO A 426 15.74 25.78 -20.28
N LEU A 427 14.46 25.62 -20.66
CA LEU A 427 13.37 25.50 -19.70
C LEU A 427 13.54 24.27 -18.80
N GLY A 428 13.99 23.14 -19.34
CA GLY A 428 14.24 21.91 -18.57
C GLY A 428 15.33 22.10 -17.52
N PHE A 429 16.45 22.74 -17.88
CA PHE A 429 17.47 23.10 -16.90
C PHE A 429 16.93 24.07 -15.84
N PHE A 430 16.17 25.09 -16.26
CA PHE A 430 15.55 26.04 -15.34
C PHE A 430 14.63 25.35 -14.33
N LEU A 431 13.73 24.46 -14.79
CA LEU A 431 12.81 23.72 -13.92
C LEU A 431 13.55 22.77 -12.97
N PHE A 432 14.61 22.10 -13.45
CA PHE A 432 15.46 21.25 -12.62
C PHE A 432 16.13 22.05 -11.50
N PHE A 433 16.76 23.19 -11.81
CA PHE A 433 17.41 24.04 -10.80
C PHE A 433 16.41 24.68 -9.83
N LYS A 434 15.14 24.84 -10.23
CA LYS A 434 14.06 25.30 -9.37
C LYS A 434 13.40 24.21 -8.53
N GLY A 435 13.83 22.95 -8.67
CA GLY A 435 13.21 21.81 -7.96
C GLY A 435 11.77 21.52 -8.41
N GLN A 436 11.39 21.95 -9.61
CA GLN A 436 10.03 21.84 -10.14
C GLN A 436 9.85 20.50 -10.88
N ASP A 437 9.61 19.46 -10.11
CA ASP A 437 9.47 18.07 -10.57
C ASP A 437 8.30 17.84 -11.55
N PHE A 438 7.10 18.35 -11.24
CA PHE A 438 5.92 18.18 -12.09
C PHE A 438 6.11 18.81 -13.47
N GLY A 439 6.59 20.06 -13.49
CA GLY A 439 6.88 20.76 -14.74
C GLY A 439 7.97 20.07 -15.55
N LEU A 440 9.01 19.57 -14.88
CA LEU A 440 10.11 18.84 -15.52
C LEU A 440 9.63 17.51 -16.13
N PHE A 441 8.78 16.77 -15.42
CA PHE A 441 8.12 15.56 -15.92
C PHE A 441 7.31 15.85 -17.19
N LYS A 442 6.42 16.85 -17.15
CA LYS A 442 5.60 17.24 -18.32
C LYS A 442 6.48 17.62 -19.51
N LEU A 443 7.52 18.43 -19.28
CA LEU A 443 8.44 18.86 -20.32
C LEU A 443 9.22 17.68 -20.94
N ALA A 444 9.65 16.71 -20.13
CA ALA A 444 10.31 15.50 -20.62
C ALA A 444 9.43 14.71 -21.59
N MET A 445 8.13 14.63 -21.30
CA MET A 445 7.14 14.00 -22.15
C MET A 445 6.88 14.83 -23.42
N PHE A 446 6.79 16.16 -23.30
CA PHE A 446 6.62 17.07 -24.44
C PHE A 446 7.81 17.03 -25.42
N ALA A 447 9.02 16.82 -24.90
CA ALA A 447 10.26 16.83 -25.67
C ALA A 447 10.51 15.54 -26.49
N GLN A 448 9.74 14.46 -26.27
CA GLN A 448 9.99 13.16 -26.93
C GLN A 448 10.06 13.22 -28.46
N PRO A 449 9.20 13.97 -29.19
CA PRO A 449 9.37 14.20 -30.62
C PRO A 449 10.72 14.81 -31.02
N VAL A 450 11.21 15.77 -30.23
CA VAL A 450 12.48 16.47 -30.46
C VAL A 450 13.65 15.52 -30.24
N VAL A 451 13.64 14.82 -29.09
CA VAL A 451 14.66 13.85 -28.68
C VAL A 451 14.82 12.76 -29.75
N THR A 452 13.71 12.15 -30.16
CA THR A 452 13.73 11.03 -31.11
C THR A 452 14.17 11.45 -32.51
N LEU A 453 13.85 12.67 -32.97
CA LEU A 453 14.38 13.19 -34.23
C LEU A 453 15.88 13.47 -34.18
N PHE A 454 16.40 13.94 -33.05
CA PHE A 454 17.85 14.14 -32.90
C PHE A 454 18.59 12.81 -32.86
N LEU A 455 18.06 11.79 -32.17
CA LEU A 455 18.59 10.43 -32.21
C LEU A 455 18.55 9.86 -33.63
N ALA A 456 17.44 10.04 -34.36
CA ALA A 456 17.31 9.62 -35.76
C ALA A 456 18.37 10.25 -36.67
N GLN A 457 18.71 11.52 -36.46
CA GLN A 457 19.80 12.19 -37.17
C GLN A 457 21.16 11.57 -36.84
N GLY A 458 21.39 11.17 -35.59
CA GLY A 458 22.61 10.48 -35.15
C GLY A 458 22.78 9.10 -35.78
N PHE A 459 21.74 8.28 -35.74
CA PHE A 459 21.76 6.97 -36.39
C PHE A 459 21.90 7.09 -37.92
N ALA A 460 21.22 8.07 -38.53
CA ALA A 460 21.39 8.35 -39.95
C ALA A 460 22.84 8.75 -40.30
N TRP A 461 23.48 9.54 -39.44
CA TRP A 461 24.89 9.90 -39.59
C TRP A 461 25.81 8.68 -39.44
N LEU A 462 25.60 7.83 -38.44
CA LEU A 462 26.37 6.59 -38.25
C LEU A 462 26.26 5.64 -39.46
N MET A 463 25.04 5.48 -39.98
CA MET A 463 24.78 4.68 -41.19
C MET A 463 25.47 5.25 -42.43
N ALA A 464 25.59 6.58 -42.52
CA ALA A 464 26.27 7.25 -43.63
C ALA A 464 27.80 7.25 -43.49
N ARG A 465 28.34 7.40 -42.26
CA ARG A 465 29.77 7.55 -41.99
C ARG A 465 30.54 6.23 -42.01
N TYR A 466 29.96 5.16 -41.46
CA TYR A 466 30.64 3.87 -41.31
C TYR A 466 30.10 2.82 -42.28
N SER A 467 28.89 2.32 -42.03
CA SER A 467 28.15 1.46 -42.96
C SER A 467 26.68 1.35 -42.53
N PRO A 468 25.74 1.07 -43.46
CA PRO A 468 24.34 0.85 -43.11
C PRO A 468 24.15 -0.28 -42.10
N ARG A 469 24.92 -1.37 -42.21
CA ARG A 469 24.83 -2.53 -41.30
C ARG A 469 25.26 -2.15 -39.88
N LYS A 470 26.43 -1.53 -39.70
CA LYS A 470 26.92 -1.13 -38.37
C LYS A 470 25.97 -0.13 -37.70
N GLY A 471 25.51 0.89 -38.43
CA GLY A 471 24.54 1.84 -37.90
C GLY A 471 23.20 1.21 -37.51
N ALA A 472 22.71 0.25 -38.30
CA ALA A 472 21.51 -0.51 -37.99
C ALA A 472 21.69 -1.42 -36.75
N VAL A 473 22.85 -2.05 -36.57
CA VAL A 473 23.16 -2.85 -35.38
C VAL A 473 23.16 -1.98 -34.12
N VAL A 474 23.82 -0.82 -34.13
CA VAL A 474 23.84 0.09 -32.96
C VAL A 474 22.42 0.59 -32.64
N MET A 475 21.61 0.90 -33.65
CA MET A 475 20.21 1.25 -33.47
C MET A 475 19.39 0.08 -32.89
N GLY A 476 19.63 -1.14 -33.37
CA GLY A 476 18.99 -2.35 -32.86
C GLY A 476 19.32 -2.61 -31.39
N ILE A 477 20.58 -2.44 -30.99
CA ILE A 477 21.02 -2.52 -29.59
C ILE A 477 20.32 -1.45 -28.75
N TYR A 478 20.28 -0.20 -29.21
CA TYR A 478 19.58 0.87 -28.50
C TYR A 478 18.10 0.53 -28.27
N ILE A 479 17.39 0.08 -29.32
CA ILE A 479 15.99 -0.34 -29.20
C ILE A 479 15.85 -1.52 -28.25
N ALA A 480 16.74 -2.52 -28.31
CA ALA A 480 16.72 -3.65 -27.39
C ALA A 480 16.84 -3.21 -25.93
N CYS A 481 17.65 -2.18 -25.64
CA CYS A 481 17.79 -1.61 -24.31
C CYS A 481 16.57 -0.79 -23.85
N THR A 482 15.71 -0.29 -24.74
CA THR A 482 14.50 0.46 -24.36
C THR A 482 13.26 -0.42 -24.20
N ILE A 483 13.26 -1.63 -24.79
CA ILE A 483 12.14 -2.59 -24.69
C ILE A 483 11.75 -2.88 -23.23
N PRO A 484 12.67 -3.18 -22.28
CA PRO A 484 12.29 -3.46 -20.89
C PRO A 484 11.45 -2.35 -20.25
N SER A 485 11.79 -1.08 -20.53
CA SER A 485 11.04 0.07 -20.02
C SER A 485 9.60 0.09 -20.55
N HIS A 486 9.42 -0.13 -21.85
CA HIS A 486 8.07 -0.16 -22.46
C HIS A 486 7.27 -1.38 -22.02
N VAL A 487 7.91 -2.56 -21.94
CA VAL A 487 7.30 -3.79 -21.45
C VAL A 487 6.78 -3.57 -20.03
N TYR A 488 7.57 -2.96 -19.15
CA TYR A 488 7.11 -2.60 -17.80
C TYR A 488 5.84 -1.72 -17.84
N TYR A 489 5.83 -0.64 -18.62
CA TYR A 489 4.65 0.23 -18.71
C TYR A 489 3.43 -0.50 -19.27
N SER A 490 3.62 -1.30 -20.30
CA SER A 490 2.54 -2.01 -20.97
C SER A 490 1.95 -3.12 -20.08
N TYR A 491 2.78 -3.86 -19.34
CA TYR A 491 2.28 -4.83 -18.36
C TYR A 491 1.58 -4.16 -17.18
N ALA A 492 2.10 -3.05 -16.66
CA ALA A 492 1.44 -2.31 -15.60
C ALA A 492 0.07 -1.75 -16.06
N SER A 493 -0.04 -1.32 -17.32
CA SER A 493 -1.31 -0.89 -17.94
C SER A 493 -2.36 -1.98 -18.10
N LEU A 494 -2.04 -3.26 -17.83
CA LEU A 494 -3.06 -4.31 -17.78
C LEU A 494 -3.92 -4.20 -16.52
N GLY A 495 -3.49 -3.44 -15.52
CA GLY A 495 -4.17 -3.32 -14.24
C GLY A 495 -4.11 -4.58 -13.39
N THR A 496 -3.26 -5.56 -13.71
CA THR A 496 -3.19 -6.85 -12.98
C THR A 496 -2.41 -6.75 -11.66
N TYR A 497 -1.54 -5.74 -11.52
CA TYR A 497 -0.77 -5.50 -10.30
C TYR A 497 -0.98 -4.04 -9.87
N GLY A 498 -1.26 -3.84 -8.58
CA GLY A 498 -1.45 -2.52 -7.99
C GLY A 498 -0.14 -1.84 -7.61
N GLY A 499 -0.25 -0.59 -7.14
CA GLY A 499 0.88 0.25 -6.74
C GLY A 499 1.48 1.06 -7.91
N GLY A 500 2.21 2.12 -7.57
CA GLY A 500 2.82 3.03 -8.54
C GLY A 500 1.78 3.86 -9.29
N LEU A 501 1.65 3.61 -10.60
CA LEU A 501 0.80 4.41 -11.52
C LEU A 501 -0.62 3.81 -11.70
N THR A 502 -0.88 2.59 -11.22
CA THR A 502 -2.17 1.87 -11.42
C THR A 502 -3.10 2.11 -10.25
N GLU A 503 -4.28 2.70 -10.50
CA GLU A 503 -5.24 3.06 -9.46
C GLU A 503 -6.31 1.99 -9.22
N VAL A 504 -6.77 1.31 -10.28
CA VAL A 504 -7.89 0.36 -10.20
C VAL A 504 -7.45 -1.02 -10.66
N VAL A 505 -7.01 -1.82 -9.70
CA VAL A 505 -6.52 -3.19 -9.95
C VAL A 505 -7.67 -4.10 -10.37
N GLY A 506 -7.47 -4.89 -11.43
CA GLY A 506 -8.42 -5.89 -11.92
C GLY A 506 -9.56 -5.35 -12.78
N ALA A 507 -9.75 -4.03 -12.87
CA ALA A 507 -10.92 -3.47 -13.57
C ALA A 507 -10.92 -3.68 -15.09
N SER A 508 -9.76 -3.80 -15.76
CA SER A 508 -9.72 -4.16 -17.19
C SER A 508 -10.19 -5.61 -17.44
N GLU A 509 -9.93 -6.51 -16.49
CA GLU A 509 -10.29 -7.92 -16.58
C GLU A 509 -11.75 -8.16 -16.20
N LEU A 510 -12.21 -7.51 -15.14
CA LEU A 510 -13.58 -7.64 -14.64
C LEU A 510 -14.58 -6.77 -15.40
N GLY A 511 -14.15 -5.64 -15.95
CA GLY A 511 -15.01 -4.60 -16.50
C GLY A 511 -15.49 -3.60 -15.43
N VAL A 512 -15.94 -2.44 -15.90
CA VAL A 512 -16.43 -1.32 -15.06
C VAL A 512 -17.89 -0.97 -15.35
N ARG A 513 -18.59 -1.80 -16.15
CA ARG A 513 -20.01 -1.61 -16.45
C ARG A 513 -20.86 -1.93 -15.22
N PHE A 514 -21.92 -1.16 -15.03
CA PHE A 514 -22.93 -1.43 -14.02
C PHE A 514 -24.32 -1.17 -14.61
N THR A 515 -25.25 -2.07 -14.38
CA THR A 515 -26.62 -1.94 -14.86
C THR A 515 -27.55 -1.96 -13.65
N PRO A 516 -28.14 -0.81 -13.25
CA PRO A 516 -29.03 -0.77 -12.11
C PRO A 516 -30.15 -1.83 -12.23
N PRO A 517 -30.32 -2.70 -11.22
CA PRO A 517 -31.22 -3.85 -11.28
C PRO A 517 -32.68 -3.39 -11.35
N LYS A 518 -33.44 -3.92 -12.30
CA LYS A 518 -34.87 -3.58 -12.48
C LYS A 518 -35.81 -4.44 -11.63
N ASP A 519 -35.33 -5.57 -11.11
CA ASP A 519 -36.11 -6.52 -10.31
C ASP A 519 -36.16 -6.15 -8.83
N LEU A 520 -35.29 -5.25 -8.37
CA LEU A 520 -35.27 -4.72 -7.00
C LEU A 520 -36.02 -3.39 -6.92
N LYS A 521 -36.77 -3.17 -5.83
CA LYS A 521 -37.44 -1.90 -5.54
C LYS A 521 -36.58 -1.07 -4.59
N TYR A 522 -36.11 0.09 -5.04
CA TYR A 522 -35.32 1.03 -4.24
C TYR A 522 -35.61 2.47 -4.66
N GLY A 523 -35.43 3.42 -3.74
CA GLY A 523 -35.65 4.85 -3.99
C GLY A 523 -34.42 5.60 -4.51
N GLY A 524 -33.23 5.07 -4.27
CA GLY A 524 -31.95 5.63 -4.69
C GLY A 524 -30.80 4.63 -4.48
N ILE A 525 -29.58 5.04 -4.82
CA ILE A 525 -28.35 4.24 -4.70
C ILE A 525 -27.45 4.86 -3.63
N GLU A 526 -26.90 4.05 -2.74
CA GLU A 526 -25.80 4.42 -1.84
C GLU A 526 -24.56 3.61 -2.15
N SER A 527 -23.39 4.22 -1.95
CA SER A 527 -22.10 3.60 -2.24
C SER A 527 -21.04 3.98 -1.23
N ASP A 528 -20.28 3.00 -0.77
CA ASP A 528 -19.13 3.16 0.13
C ASP A 528 -17.78 3.11 -0.59
N ILE A 529 -17.80 3.06 -1.92
CA ILE A 529 -16.60 3.01 -2.75
C ILE A 529 -15.72 4.20 -2.40
N SER A 530 -14.57 3.94 -1.80
CA SER A 530 -13.64 4.99 -1.34
C SER A 530 -12.70 5.48 -2.45
N ASN A 531 -12.43 4.64 -3.46
CA ASN A 531 -11.58 4.95 -4.60
C ASN A 531 -12.26 5.91 -5.60
N VAL A 532 -11.64 7.08 -5.82
CA VAL A 532 -12.19 8.17 -6.65
C VAL A 532 -12.49 7.75 -8.10
N VAL A 533 -11.62 6.97 -8.72
CA VAL A 533 -11.78 6.56 -10.12
C VAL A 533 -12.98 5.63 -10.24
N THR A 534 -13.07 4.64 -9.36
CA THR A 534 -14.15 3.65 -9.37
C THR A 534 -15.51 4.29 -9.08
N ALA A 535 -15.56 5.26 -8.16
CA ALA A 535 -16.76 6.05 -7.88
C ALA A 535 -17.20 6.89 -9.08
N LYS A 536 -16.26 7.57 -9.75
CA LYS A 536 -16.52 8.33 -10.98
C LYS A 536 -16.97 7.45 -12.14
N MET A 537 -16.48 6.22 -12.25
CA MET A 537 -16.96 5.26 -13.25
C MET A 537 -18.38 4.81 -12.94
N LEU A 538 -18.70 4.51 -11.67
CA LEU A 538 -20.04 4.11 -11.25
C LEU A 538 -21.06 5.20 -11.57
N SER A 539 -20.73 6.48 -11.33
CA SER A 539 -21.66 7.59 -11.58
C SER A 539 -22.04 7.80 -13.04
N GLN A 540 -21.22 7.32 -14.01
CA GLN A 540 -21.62 7.30 -15.43
C GLN A 540 -22.77 6.33 -15.71
N TYR A 541 -22.89 5.27 -14.90
CA TYR A 541 -23.87 4.21 -15.08
C TYR A 541 -25.15 4.40 -14.27
N THR A 542 -25.16 5.33 -13.32
CA THR A 542 -26.30 5.61 -12.44
C THR A 542 -26.98 6.94 -12.75
N GLN A 543 -26.69 7.55 -13.91
CA GLN A 543 -27.35 8.78 -14.37
C GLN A 543 -28.88 8.64 -14.38
N GLY A 544 -29.55 9.68 -13.89
CA GLY A 544 -30.99 9.73 -13.72
C GLY A 544 -31.51 9.03 -12.45
N ILE A 545 -30.64 8.39 -11.67
CA ILE A 545 -30.96 7.77 -10.38
C ILE A 545 -30.23 8.57 -9.29
N ASP A 546 -30.93 8.94 -8.22
CA ASP A 546 -30.26 9.59 -7.09
C ASP A 546 -29.22 8.64 -6.49
N THR A 547 -27.94 8.95 -6.68
CA THR A 547 -26.79 8.15 -6.25
C THR A 547 -25.97 8.96 -5.26
N ARG A 548 -25.66 8.38 -4.11
CA ARG A 548 -24.89 9.04 -3.04
C ARG A 548 -23.65 8.26 -2.68
N PHE A 549 -22.53 8.97 -2.62
CA PHE A 549 -21.26 8.42 -2.17
C PHE A 549 -21.04 8.77 -0.69
N LEU A 550 -21.09 7.76 0.17
CA LEU A 550 -21.02 7.94 1.62
C LEU A 550 -19.60 8.31 2.08
N SER A 551 -18.58 7.92 1.31
CA SER A 551 -17.19 8.08 1.74
C SER A 551 -16.70 9.54 1.70
N ARG A 552 -17.09 10.26 0.65
CA ARG A 552 -16.78 11.67 0.40
C ARG A 552 -17.52 12.14 -0.85
N SER A 553 -17.60 13.45 -1.03
CA SER A 553 -17.82 14.00 -2.37
C SER A 553 -16.59 13.76 -3.25
N TYR A 554 -16.84 13.24 -4.44
CA TYR A 554 -15.83 13.05 -5.47
C TYR A 554 -15.73 14.22 -6.45
N MET A 555 -16.75 15.08 -6.47
CA MET A 555 -16.87 16.19 -7.42
C MET A 555 -16.69 17.56 -6.79
N ASP A 556 -16.76 17.66 -5.45
CA ASP A 556 -16.68 18.93 -4.72
C ASP A 556 -15.42 19.72 -5.03
N ASN A 557 -14.25 19.10 -5.21
CA ASN A 557 -13.03 19.84 -5.56
C ASN A 557 -13.16 20.59 -6.90
N ILE A 558 -13.97 20.08 -7.84
CA ILE A 558 -14.19 20.72 -9.15
C ILE A 558 -15.03 21.98 -8.98
N ALA A 559 -16.11 21.90 -8.19
CA ALA A 559 -17.01 23.03 -7.90
C ALA A 559 -16.41 24.01 -6.88
N ASN A 560 -15.83 23.54 -5.78
CA ASN A 560 -15.22 24.34 -4.72
C ASN A 560 -14.00 25.14 -5.18
N ILE A 561 -13.15 24.63 -6.08
CA ILE A 561 -12.08 25.48 -6.66
C ILE A 561 -12.69 26.65 -7.44
N ALA A 562 -13.85 26.45 -8.08
CA ALA A 562 -14.55 27.49 -8.81
C ALA A 562 -15.22 28.51 -7.87
N VAL A 563 -15.86 28.02 -6.81
CA VAL A 563 -16.69 28.82 -5.88
C VAL A 563 -15.87 29.42 -4.73
N LEU A 564 -14.89 28.73 -4.14
CA LEU A 564 -14.02 29.28 -3.08
C LEU A 564 -13.13 30.41 -3.61
N LYS A 565 -12.67 30.33 -4.86
CA LYS A 565 -12.01 31.47 -5.54
C LYS A 565 -12.95 32.66 -5.76
N PHE A 566 -14.26 32.39 -5.83
CA PHE A 566 -15.30 33.39 -6.06
C PHE A 566 -15.75 34.08 -4.76
N LEU A 567 -15.76 33.34 -3.63
CA LEU A 567 -16.33 33.79 -2.35
C LEU A 567 -15.32 34.23 -1.28
N ARG A 568 -14.04 33.79 -1.33
CA ARG A 568 -13.06 34.05 -0.23
C ARG A 568 -12.17 35.29 -0.38
N THR A 569 -12.41 36.16 -1.35
CA THR A 569 -11.57 37.37 -1.52
C THR A 569 -12.33 38.65 -1.18
N PRO A 570 -12.17 39.18 0.06
CA PRO A 570 -12.71 40.48 0.45
C PRO A 570 -11.75 41.64 0.14
N ASP A 571 -10.81 41.47 -0.79
CA ASP A 571 -9.78 42.49 -1.09
C ASP A 571 -10.14 43.30 -2.36
N PRO A 572 -10.44 44.61 -2.24
CA PRO A 572 -10.79 45.48 -3.37
C PRO A 572 -9.63 45.72 -4.35
N ASP A 573 -8.39 45.41 -3.96
CA ASP A 573 -7.18 45.74 -4.73
C ASP A 573 -6.67 44.62 -5.66
N LEU A 574 -7.47 43.57 -5.90
CA LEU A 574 -7.16 42.47 -6.82
C LEU A 574 -7.27 42.84 -8.31
N GLY A 575 -6.58 43.91 -8.72
CA GLY A 575 -6.13 44.17 -10.09
C GLY A 575 -7.09 43.81 -11.25
N PRO A 576 -6.58 43.44 -12.44
CA PRO A 576 -7.41 43.12 -13.60
C PRO A 576 -8.37 41.92 -13.41
N GLN A 577 -8.21 41.15 -12.34
CA GLN A 577 -9.12 40.06 -11.95
C GLN A 577 -10.46 40.62 -11.46
N ALA A 578 -10.49 41.81 -10.84
CA ALA A 578 -11.74 42.49 -10.47
C ALA A 578 -12.58 42.96 -11.68
N ARG A 579 -11.97 43.23 -12.85
CA ARG A 579 -12.73 43.48 -14.10
C ARG A 579 -13.29 42.20 -14.74
N ILE A 580 -12.78 41.03 -14.33
CA ILE A 580 -13.38 39.72 -14.65
C ILE A 580 -14.59 39.47 -13.74
N ILE A 581 -14.55 39.92 -12.48
CA ILE A 581 -15.70 39.96 -11.56
C ILE A 581 -16.84 40.81 -12.14
N GLU A 582 -16.52 41.94 -12.79
CA GLU A 582 -17.50 42.80 -13.49
C GLU A 582 -18.13 42.12 -14.73
N LYS A 583 -17.44 41.17 -15.37
CA LYS A 583 -17.98 40.36 -16.48
C LYS A 583 -18.76 39.14 -16.00
N LEU A 584 -18.41 38.56 -14.85
CA LEU A 584 -19.23 37.54 -14.17
C LEU A 584 -20.50 38.15 -13.54
N ALA A 585 -20.51 39.46 -13.28
CA ALA A 585 -21.74 40.19 -13.00
C ALA A 585 -22.75 40.18 -14.17
N MET A 586 -22.36 39.81 -15.40
CA MET A 586 -23.33 39.54 -16.48
C MET A 586 -24.03 38.17 -16.35
N LEU A 587 -23.43 37.18 -15.68
CA LEU A 587 -24.11 35.93 -15.31
C LEU A 587 -25.06 36.12 -14.13
N ARG A 588 -24.88 37.19 -13.34
CA ARG A 588 -25.82 37.66 -12.31
C ARG A 588 -27.20 38.04 -12.87
N PHE A 589 -27.31 38.32 -14.18
CA PHE A 589 -28.58 38.57 -14.88
C PHE A 589 -29.26 37.31 -15.44
N LEU A 590 -28.59 36.15 -15.41
CA LEU A 590 -29.10 34.88 -15.92
C LEU A 590 -29.49 33.89 -14.81
N LEU A 591 -29.14 34.19 -13.56
CA LEU A 591 -29.54 33.40 -12.39
C LEU A 591 -30.86 33.98 -11.85
N PRO A 592 -31.92 33.16 -11.68
CA PRO A 592 -33.18 33.58 -11.07
C PRO A 592 -32.95 34.24 -9.70
N ASP A 593 -33.70 35.32 -9.41
CA ASP A 593 -33.65 36.05 -8.13
C ASP A 593 -33.86 35.12 -6.91
N GLU A 594 -34.48 33.96 -7.09
CA GLU A 594 -34.72 32.96 -6.05
C GLU A 594 -33.43 32.31 -5.53
N LEU A 595 -32.40 32.14 -6.37
CA LEU A 595 -31.08 31.58 -5.97
C LEU A 595 -30.24 32.58 -5.14
N MET A 596 -30.61 33.86 -5.16
CA MET A 596 -29.87 34.95 -4.52
C MET A 596 -30.53 35.48 -3.24
N LYS A 597 -31.75 35.00 -2.92
CA LYS A 597 -32.56 35.44 -1.77
C LYS A 597 -32.53 34.47 -0.57
N GLY A 598 -31.96 33.29 -0.73
CA GLY A 598 -31.56 32.48 0.41
C GLY A 598 -30.24 33.02 0.95
N ASP A 599 -30.07 33.05 2.27
CA ASP A 599 -28.74 33.17 2.86
C ASP A 599 -27.84 32.16 2.14
N VAL A 600 -26.84 32.65 1.40
CA VAL A 600 -25.74 31.79 0.95
C VAL A 600 -25.24 31.16 2.24
N PRO A 601 -25.34 29.82 2.41
CA PRO A 601 -24.96 29.19 3.66
C PRO A 601 -23.57 29.69 3.99
N ASP A 602 -23.45 30.40 5.11
CA ASP A 602 -22.18 30.86 5.63
C ASP A 602 -21.39 29.56 5.81
N TYR A 603 -20.45 29.27 4.88
CA TYR A 603 -19.55 28.12 4.96
C TYR A 603 -18.55 28.41 6.08
N ARG A 604 -19.07 28.55 7.30
CA ARG A 604 -18.31 28.55 8.53
C ARG A 604 -17.83 27.13 8.74
N VAL A 605 -16.54 26.97 8.52
CA VAL A 605 -15.74 25.87 9.07
C VAL A 605 -15.95 25.92 10.58
N MET A 606 -16.92 25.14 11.07
CA MET A 606 -17.11 24.91 12.49
C MET A 606 -16.10 23.87 12.91
N SER A 607 -15.01 24.34 13.52
CA SER A 607 -14.01 23.50 14.15
C SER A 607 -14.65 22.72 15.31
N ILE A 608 -14.97 21.45 15.08
CA ILE A 608 -14.99 20.47 16.15
C ILE A 608 -13.67 19.72 15.99
N GLN A 609 -12.85 19.66 17.04
CA GLN A 609 -11.63 18.85 17.12
C GLN A 609 -11.83 17.34 16.81
N LYS A 610 -13.03 16.92 16.38
CA LYS A 610 -13.40 15.54 16.09
C LYS A 610 -14.02 15.27 14.71
N LEU A 611 -14.49 16.21 13.89
CA LEU A 611 -15.10 15.89 12.57
C LEU A 611 -15.16 17.14 11.66
N ASP A 612 -14.04 17.48 11.01
CA ASP A 612 -14.00 18.52 9.96
C ASP A 612 -14.30 17.89 8.60
N ASN A 613 -15.50 18.16 8.06
CA ASN A 613 -15.86 17.82 6.68
C ASN A 613 -16.65 18.95 6.01
N ASN A 614 -16.30 19.26 4.77
CA ASN A 614 -17.10 20.06 3.85
C ASN A 614 -18.35 19.26 3.44
N TRP A 615 -19.35 19.24 4.30
CA TRP A 615 -20.62 18.54 4.08
C TRP A 615 -21.47 19.27 3.02
N THR A 616 -21.54 18.74 1.80
CA THR A 616 -22.58 19.09 0.82
C THR A 616 -23.27 17.89 0.15
N GLU A 617 -22.70 16.67 0.18
CA GLU A 617 -23.34 15.48 -0.43
C GLU A 617 -23.98 14.51 0.57
N THR A 618 -23.65 14.59 1.88
CA THR A 618 -24.22 13.73 2.94
C THR A 618 -25.50 14.27 3.57
N SER A 619 -25.97 15.47 3.21
CA SER A 619 -27.21 16.07 3.74
C SER A 619 -28.50 15.37 3.27
N SER A 620 -28.40 14.38 2.38
CA SER A 620 -29.56 13.70 1.79
C SER A 620 -30.06 12.47 2.54
N ARG A 621 -29.52 12.14 3.74
CA ARG A 621 -30.20 11.16 4.62
C ARG A 621 -31.58 11.62 5.11
N HIS A 622 -31.97 12.85 4.78
CA HIS A 622 -33.32 13.37 4.96
C HIS A 622 -34.28 13.09 3.77
N LEU A 623 -33.85 12.36 2.73
CA LEU A 623 -34.76 11.85 1.70
C LEU A 623 -35.43 10.56 2.20
N SER A 624 -36.75 10.60 2.33
CA SER A 624 -37.60 9.49 2.80
C SER A 624 -37.76 8.38 1.75
N TYR A 625 -36.67 7.71 1.42
CA TYR A 625 -36.71 6.47 0.64
C TYR A 625 -37.20 5.30 1.48
N GLY A 626 -38.01 4.42 0.89
CA GLY A 626 -38.45 3.20 1.56
C GLY A 626 -37.32 2.18 1.77
N ASP A 627 -36.41 2.06 0.81
CA ASP A 627 -35.14 1.30 0.88
C ASP A 627 -34.18 1.83 -0.21
N ARG A 628 -32.89 1.49 -0.12
CA ARG A 628 -31.83 1.96 -1.03
C ARG A 628 -31.07 0.77 -1.60
N LEU A 629 -30.62 0.89 -2.85
CA LEU A 629 -29.69 -0.07 -3.43
C LEU A 629 -28.28 0.30 -2.97
N PHE A 630 -27.62 -0.59 -2.26
CA PHE A 630 -26.25 -0.38 -1.85
C PHE A 630 -25.27 -1.03 -2.84
N VAL A 631 -24.35 -0.24 -3.38
CA VAL A 631 -23.36 -0.67 -4.37
C VAL A 631 -21.95 -0.46 -3.80
N ALA A 632 -21.16 -1.51 -3.80
CA ALA A 632 -19.77 -1.50 -3.35
C ALA A 632 -18.85 -2.08 -4.43
N VAL A 633 -17.54 -1.88 -4.27
CA VAL A 633 -16.56 -2.70 -5.00
C VAL A 633 -16.59 -4.11 -4.40
N ARG A 634 -16.29 -5.13 -5.21
CA ARG A 634 -16.16 -6.49 -4.68
C ARG A 634 -15.18 -6.55 -3.50
N ALA A 635 -15.50 -7.33 -2.47
CA ALA A 635 -14.68 -7.41 -1.26
C ALA A 635 -13.22 -7.88 -1.52
N ASP A 636 -12.97 -8.67 -2.57
CA ASP A 636 -11.62 -9.07 -2.99
C ASP A 636 -10.81 -7.93 -3.65
N LEU A 637 -11.49 -6.85 -4.05
CA LEU A 637 -10.91 -5.63 -4.58
C LEU A 637 -10.82 -4.48 -3.57
N ASP A 638 -11.61 -4.54 -2.50
CA ASP A 638 -11.73 -3.48 -1.50
C ASP A 638 -10.54 -3.44 -0.53
N HIS A 639 -10.45 -2.34 0.22
CA HIS A 639 -9.50 -2.14 1.31
C HIS A 639 -10.04 -2.65 2.65
N PHE A 640 -11.36 -2.66 2.80
CA PHE A 640 -12.07 -2.90 4.07
C PHE A 640 -13.09 -4.03 3.95
N ASN A 641 -13.64 -4.46 5.09
CA ASN A 641 -14.74 -5.42 5.18
C ASN A 641 -14.43 -6.84 4.65
N LYS A 642 -13.17 -7.28 4.59
CA LYS A 642 -12.83 -8.63 4.08
C LYS A 642 -13.13 -9.73 5.08
N ALA A 643 -13.03 -9.46 6.37
CA ALA A 643 -13.40 -10.41 7.43
C ALA A 643 -14.93 -10.54 7.60
N ASN A 644 -15.66 -9.50 7.23
CA ASN A 644 -17.13 -9.49 7.20
C ASN A 644 -17.63 -9.11 5.81
N PRO A 645 -17.43 -9.95 4.78
CA PRO A 645 -17.84 -9.62 3.43
C PRO A 645 -19.37 -9.55 3.31
N GLY A 646 -20.12 -10.07 4.29
CA GLY A 646 -21.56 -10.24 4.23
C GLY A 646 -22.00 -11.36 3.30
N THR A 647 -23.26 -11.77 3.39
CA THR A 647 -23.89 -12.74 2.49
C THR A 647 -24.95 -12.06 1.61
N GLY A 648 -25.36 -12.76 0.54
CA GLY A 648 -26.46 -12.32 -0.34
C GLY A 648 -26.08 -11.28 -1.40
N TRP A 649 -24.80 -10.99 -1.60
CA TRP A 649 -24.36 -10.06 -2.64
C TRP A 649 -24.64 -10.61 -4.04
N ARG A 650 -25.15 -9.75 -4.91
CA ARG A 650 -25.13 -9.96 -6.35
C ARG A 650 -23.90 -9.28 -6.95
N TYR A 651 -23.33 -9.88 -7.98
CA TYR A 651 -22.09 -9.41 -8.60
C TYR A 651 -22.33 -8.98 -10.04
N GLU A 652 -21.81 -7.82 -10.42
CA GLU A 652 -21.74 -7.37 -11.81
C GLU A 652 -20.37 -6.73 -12.05
N ASN A 653 -19.55 -7.37 -12.88
CA ASN A 653 -18.18 -6.92 -13.18
C ASN A 653 -17.37 -6.69 -11.89
N MET A 654 -16.84 -5.49 -11.67
CA MET A 654 -16.10 -5.13 -10.45
C MET A 654 -16.97 -4.70 -9.26
N TYR A 655 -18.29 -4.63 -9.43
CA TYR A 655 -19.23 -4.18 -8.41
C TYR A 655 -19.96 -5.36 -7.76
N GLN A 656 -20.37 -5.14 -6.52
CA GLN A 656 -21.33 -5.97 -5.80
C GLN A 656 -22.45 -5.09 -5.28
N TYR A 657 -23.69 -5.60 -5.27
CA TYR A 657 -24.85 -4.85 -4.82
C TYR A 657 -25.90 -5.71 -4.10
N LYS A 658 -26.68 -5.07 -3.23
CA LYS A 658 -27.90 -5.60 -2.59
C LYS A 658 -28.69 -4.47 -1.94
N LEU A 659 -29.81 -4.74 -1.27
CA LEU A 659 -30.57 -3.70 -0.57
C LEU A 659 -29.85 -3.28 0.72
N GLU A 660 -29.95 -2.00 1.07
CA GLU A 660 -29.32 -1.41 2.25
C GLU A 660 -29.89 -2.03 3.54
N SER A 661 -31.20 -2.33 3.56
CA SER A 661 -31.86 -3.07 4.65
C SER A 661 -31.28 -4.47 4.91
N GLU A 662 -30.59 -5.07 3.95
CA GLU A 662 -29.93 -6.37 4.05
C GLU A 662 -28.46 -6.26 4.54
N LEU A 663 -27.96 -5.05 4.78
CA LEU A 663 -26.64 -4.80 5.32
C LEU A 663 -26.65 -4.84 6.84
N LYS A 664 -25.53 -5.34 7.38
CA LYS A 664 -25.22 -5.31 8.81
C LYS A 664 -23.72 -5.13 8.98
N ASP A 665 -23.33 -4.36 10.00
CA ASP A 665 -21.95 -4.27 10.48
C ASP A 665 -20.92 -3.89 9.40
N ARG A 666 -21.31 -3.04 8.45
CA ARG A 666 -20.47 -2.66 7.31
C ARG A 666 -19.74 -1.35 7.58
N LEU A 667 -18.41 -1.36 7.43
CA LEU A 667 -17.59 -0.16 7.51
C LEU A 667 -17.65 0.64 6.21
N VAL A 668 -17.84 1.94 6.36
CA VAL A 668 -17.70 2.94 5.30
C VAL A 668 -16.59 3.90 5.72
N PHE A 669 -15.53 4.00 4.92
CA PHE A 669 -14.47 4.97 5.17
C PHE A 669 -14.99 6.39 4.99
N ILE A 670 -14.75 7.27 5.96
CA ILE A 670 -15.17 8.66 5.91
C ILE A 670 -13.93 9.55 5.78
N HIS A 671 -13.88 10.32 4.69
CA HIS A 671 -12.89 11.38 4.54
C HIS A 671 -13.02 12.37 5.69
N SER A 672 -11.92 12.86 6.27
CA SER A 672 -11.92 13.98 7.22
C SER A 672 -10.55 14.66 7.25
N GLU A 673 -10.41 15.77 8.00
CA GLU A 673 -9.12 16.45 8.14
C GLU A 673 -8.02 15.56 8.76
N LEU A 674 -8.39 14.71 9.72
CA LEU A 674 -7.47 13.75 10.36
C LEU A 674 -7.32 12.45 9.56
N SER A 675 -8.35 12.05 8.83
CA SER A 675 -8.40 10.84 8.02
C SER A 675 -8.66 11.17 6.54
N PRO A 676 -7.78 11.95 5.87
CA PRO A 676 -8.01 12.33 4.49
C PRO A 676 -7.75 11.18 3.53
N HIS A 677 -8.39 11.21 2.37
CA HIS A 677 -8.11 10.29 1.28
C HIS A 677 -6.81 10.69 0.58
N TYR A 678 -6.05 9.76 -0.02
CA TYR A 678 -4.75 10.05 -0.63
C TYR A 678 -4.77 11.00 -1.84
N TYR A 679 -5.94 11.25 -2.43
CA TYR A 679 -6.16 12.26 -3.47
C TYR A 679 -6.47 13.67 -2.93
N SER A 680 -6.46 13.89 -1.62
CA SER A 680 -6.65 15.23 -1.04
C SER A 680 -5.38 16.08 -1.11
N SER A 681 -5.53 17.40 -0.92
CA SER A 681 -4.40 18.32 -0.74
C SER A 681 -3.55 18.01 0.50
N ALA A 682 -4.08 17.27 1.47
CA ALA A 682 -3.42 16.84 2.69
C ALA A 682 -2.85 15.40 2.59
N ARG A 683 -2.37 14.98 1.42
CA ARG A 683 -1.85 13.62 1.13
C ARG A 683 -0.80 13.11 2.13
N PHE A 684 -0.05 13.99 2.79
CA PHE A 684 0.92 13.61 3.84
C PHE A 684 0.28 13.10 5.14
N LYS A 685 -1.02 13.34 5.33
CA LYS A 685 -1.87 12.80 6.42
C LYS A 685 -2.78 11.67 5.93
N ALA A 686 -2.65 11.21 4.68
CA ALA A 686 -3.60 10.27 4.08
C ALA A 686 -3.83 9.03 4.97
N ALA A 687 -5.11 8.70 5.17
CA ALA A 687 -5.55 7.56 5.96
C ALA A 687 -5.08 6.24 5.36
N PHE A 688 -5.20 6.12 4.04
CA PHE A 688 -4.67 5.00 3.27
C PHE A 688 -4.27 5.43 1.85
N PHE A 689 -3.47 4.59 1.19
CA PHE A 689 -3.01 4.74 -0.20
C PHE A 689 -3.54 3.63 -1.11
N GLN A 690 -3.22 3.68 -2.40
CA GLN A 690 -3.62 2.68 -3.37
C GLN A 690 -3.22 1.26 -2.93
N ARG A 691 -4.10 0.31 -3.25
CA ARG A 691 -3.83 -1.12 -3.12
C ARG A 691 -2.62 -1.53 -3.95
N GLU A 692 -1.73 -2.32 -3.36
CA GLU A 692 -0.52 -2.84 -4.02
C GLU A 692 -0.21 -4.29 -3.59
N PRO A 693 0.44 -5.10 -4.44
CA PRO A 693 0.76 -6.47 -4.11
C PRO A 693 1.86 -6.50 -3.04
N GLU A 694 1.67 -7.35 -2.05
CA GLU A 694 2.62 -7.51 -0.97
C GLU A 694 3.89 -8.24 -1.46
N PRO A 695 5.09 -7.68 -1.25
CA PRO A 695 6.34 -8.31 -1.70
C PRO A 695 6.61 -9.68 -1.06
N ILE A 696 6.30 -9.83 0.23
CA ILE A 696 6.69 -11.00 1.03
C ILE A 696 5.87 -12.24 0.66
N THR A 697 4.60 -12.06 0.31
CA THR A 697 3.72 -13.16 -0.12
C THR A 697 3.87 -13.50 -1.61
N HIS A 698 4.97 -13.08 -2.22
CA HIS A 698 5.24 -13.21 -3.66
C HIS A 698 4.08 -12.69 -4.52
N LYS A 699 3.50 -11.54 -4.13
CA LYS A 699 2.40 -10.86 -4.83
C LYS A 699 1.07 -11.64 -4.89
N LYS A 700 0.87 -12.62 -4.00
CA LYS A 700 -0.42 -13.33 -3.90
C LYS A 700 -1.42 -12.62 -2.98
N VAL A 701 -0.93 -11.84 -2.02
CA VAL A 701 -1.76 -11.01 -1.14
C VAL A 701 -1.56 -9.54 -1.51
N TYR A 702 -2.56 -8.72 -1.24
CA TYR A 702 -2.50 -7.27 -1.45
C TYR A 702 -2.69 -6.55 -0.12
N PHE A 703 -2.00 -5.43 0.03
CA PHE A 703 -2.16 -4.51 1.14
C PHE A 703 -2.30 -3.08 0.63
N HIS A 704 -2.49 -2.13 1.53
CA HIS A 704 -2.39 -0.71 1.24
C HIS A 704 -1.56 -0.03 2.33
N GLY A 705 -0.77 0.97 1.95
CA GLY A 705 -0.08 1.82 2.93
C GLY A 705 -1.11 2.57 3.77
N THR A 706 -0.97 2.56 5.09
CA THR A 706 -1.86 3.28 6.01
C THR A 706 -1.13 4.41 6.72
N GLY A 707 -1.84 5.53 6.88
CA GLY A 707 -1.49 6.62 7.78
C GLY A 707 -1.86 6.31 9.23
N ARG A 708 -1.86 7.36 10.06
CA ARG A 708 -2.11 7.26 11.50
C ARG A 708 -3.60 7.05 11.84
N TYR A 709 -4.48 7.78 11.17
CA TYR A 709 -5.91 7.80 11.49
C TYR A 709 -6.73 7.21 10.34
N ASN A 710 -7.72 6.37 10.68
CA ASN A 710 -8.76 5.94 9.76
C ASN A 710 -10.13 6.11 10.44
N LEU A 711 -10.98 6.98 9.89
CA LEU A 711 -12.34 7.23 10.37
C LEU A 711 -13.35 6.39 9.57
N PHE A 712 -14.26 5.73 10.28
CA PHE A 712 -15.30 4.92 9.66
C PHE A 712 -16.69 5.21 10.23
N GLN A 713 -17.69 5.15 9.36
CA GLN A 713 -19.10 4.97 9.73
C GLN A 713 -19.43 3.47 9.70
N ILE A 714 -20.30 3.02 10.61
CA ILE A 714 -20.83 1.65 10.63
C ILE A 714 -22.30 1.67 10.21
N ILE A 715 -22.64 0.99 9.12
CA ILE A 715 -24.04 0.80 8.69
C ILE A 715 -24.67 -0.35 9.49
N HIS A 716 -25.83 -0.08 10.08
CA HIS A 716 -26.61 -1.03 10.89
C HIS A 716 -25.74 -1.80 11.92
N PRO A 717 -25.17 -1.10 12.91
CA PRO A 717 -24.32 -1.74 13.92
C PRO A 717 -25.14 -2.67 14.82
N SER A 718 -24.72 -3.93 14.89
CA SER A 718 -25.18 -4.92 15.86
C SER A 718 -24.66 -4.58 17.27
N PRO A 719 -25.30 -5.08 18.34
CA PRO A 719 -24.70 -5.00 19.67
C PRO A 719 -23.42 -5.84 19.73
N LYS A 720 -22.47 -5.45 20.61
CA LYS A 720 -21.21 -6.16 20.87
C LYS A 720 -20.30 -6.34 19.65
N LEU A 721 -19.86 -5.23 19.08
CA LEU A 721 -18.95 -5.24 17.93
C LEU A 721 -17.50 -5.39 18.35
N ARG A 722 -16.66 -5.89 17.46
CA ARG A 722 -15.19 -5.90 17.55
C ARG A 722 -14.61 -5.42 16.23
N VAL A 723 -13.44 -4.79 16.29
CA VAL A 723 -12.68 -4.39 15.11
C VAL A 723 -11.53 -5.37 14.93
N MET A 724 -11.44 -5.96 13.73
CA MET A 724 -10.31 -6.79 13.31
C MET A 724 -9.41 -5.97 12.38
N ILE A 725 -8.11 -5.99 12.64
CA ILE A 725 -7.09 -5.30 11.84
C ILE A 725 -6.00 -6.29 11.47
N ASP A 726 -5.77 -6.48 10.18
CA ASP A 726 -4.64 -7.24 9.62
C ASP A 726 -3.61 -6.24 9.06
N PHE A 727 -2.41 -6.23 9.66
CA PHE A 727 -1.44 -5.15 9.55
C PHE A 727 0.01 -5.65 9.52
N THR A 728 0.90 -4.91 8.86
CA THR A 728 2.34 -5.20 8.81
C THR A 728 3.21 -3.95 8.72
N CYS A 729 4.29 -3.95 9.50
CA CYS A 729 5.41 -3.02 9.41
C CYS A 729 6.62 -3.63 8.68
N THR A 730 6.59 -4.90 8.28
CA THR A 730 7.76 -5.60 7.71
C THR A 730 8.29 -4.90 6.46
N SER A 731 7.39 -4.39 5.61
CA SER A 731 7.76 -3.71 4.36
C SER A 731 8.25 -2.25 4.55
N LEU A 732 8.24 -1.70 5.77
CA LEU A 732 8.77 -0.35 6.03
C LEU A 732 10.31 -0.30 6.09
N GLY A 733 10.96 -1.45 6.25
CA GLY A 733 12.42 -1.56 6.28
C GLY A 733 13.07 -1.31 7.64
N TYR A 734 14.39 -1.16 7.62
CA TYR A 734 15.22 -1.12 8.82
C TYR A 734 14.82 -0.02 9.83
N GLY A 735 14.77 -0.38 11.11
CA GLY A 735 14.44 0.53 12.22
C GLY A 735 12.97 0.94 12.29
N ARG A 736 12.10 0.40 11.42
CA ARG A 736 10.67 0.74 11.34
C ARG A 736 9.75 -0.48 11.31
N SER A 737 10.25 -1.64 11.75
CA SER A 737 9.48 -2.88 11.81
C SER A 737 8.69 -3.06 13.11
N LYS A 738 8.85 -2.18 14.12
CA LYS A 738 8.08 -2.24 15.37
C LYS A 738 6.60 -1.99 15.08
N LEU A 739 5.74 -2.80 15.68
CA LEU A 739 4.28 -2.65 15.59
C LEU A 739 3.79 -1.53 16.54
N PRO A 740 2.67 -0.85 16.21
CA PRO A 740 2.14 0.27 16.98
C PRO A 740 1.47 -0.20 18.29
N ASP A 741 2.27 -0.38 19.35
CA ASP A 741 1.86 -0.92 20.67
C ASP A 741 0.91 -0.01 21.48
N HIS A 742 0.73 1.23 21.04
CA HIS A 742 -0.21 2.20 21.59
C HIS A 742 -1.44 2.45 20.71
N ALA A 743 -1.68 1.62 19.69
CA ALA A 743 -2.84 1.77 18.82
C ALA A 743 -4.16 1.52 19.58
N VAL A 744 -5.19 2.30 19.24
CA VAL A 744 -6.52 2.25 19.84
C VAL A 744 -7.61 2.33 18.78
N VAL A 745 -8.78 1.78 19.11
CA VAL A 745 -10.05 2.09 18.46
C VAL A 745 -10.80 3.08 19.35
N ILE A 746 -11.11 4.25 18.82
CA ILE A 746 -11.86 5.30 19.49
C ILE A 746 -13.34 5.13 19.11
N GLY A 747 -14.19 4.95 20.12
CA GLY A 747 -15.65 4.95 20.01
C GLY A 747 -16.25 5.79 21.14
N GLU A 748 -17.21 5.23 21.88
CA GLU A 748 -17.68 5.84 23.14
C GLU A 748 -16.54 5.97 24.17
N ASP A 749 -15.63 4.99 24.17
CA ASP A 749 -14.39 4.93 24.95
C ASP A 749 -13.20 4.62 24.03
N ASP A 750 -11.98 4.68 24.57
CA ASP A 750 -10.76 4.25 23.87
C ASP A 750 -10.44 2.78 24.16
N TYR A 751 -10.46 1.94 23.12
CA TYR A 751 -10.24 0.49 23.21
C TYR A 751 -8.85 0.12 22.68
N LYS A 752 -7.96 -0.35 23.56
CA LYS A 752 -6.59 -0.73 23.19
C LYS A 752 -6.55 -1.92 22.23
N LEU A 753 -5.74 -1.81 21.19
CA LEU A 753 -5.44 -2.91 20.27
C LEU A 753 -4.21 -3.70 20.76
N PRO A 754 -4.24 -5.04 20.75
CA PRO A 754 -3.16 -5.87 21.27
C PRO A 754 -2.00 -6.02 20.26
N PHE A 755 -1.37 -4.93 19.84
CA PHE A 755 -0.13 -4.98 19.06
C PHE A 755 1.07 -5.16 20.00
N VAL A 756 1.95 -6.12 19.68
CA VAL A 756 3.24 -6.33 20.38
C VAL A 756 4.32 -6.70 19.39
N GLY A 757 5.58 -6.43 19.72
CA GLY A 757 6.73 -6.89 18.95
C GLY A 757 6.91 -6.20 17.59
N HIS A 758 7.42 -6.95 16.62
CA HIS A 758 7.83 -6.46 15.30
C HIS A 758 7.23 -7.31 14.17
N GLY A 759 7.21 -6.76 12.95
CA GLY A 759 6.78 -7.47 11.76
C GLY A 759 5.30 -7.25 11.48
N SER A 760 4.49 -8.29 11.62
CA SER A 760 3.07 -8.31 11.26
C SER A 760 2.17 -8.77 12.40
N ALA A 761 0.88 -8.45 12.27
CA ALA A 761 -0.13 -8.81 13.23
C ALA A 761 -1.52 -8.92 12.58
N ARG A 762 -2.35 -9.83 13.10
CA ARG A 762 -3.79 -9.78 12.97
C ARG A 762 -4.36 -9.67 14.37
N VAL A 763 -4.88 -8.50 14.71
CA VAL A 763 -5.37 -8.18 16.06
C VAL A 763 -6.89 -7.98 16.04
N VAL A 764 -7.54 -8.33 17.14
CA VAL A 764 -8.97 -8.08 17.34
C VAL A 764 -9.16 -7.28 18.62
N SER A 765 -9.95 -6.21 18.55
CA SER A 765 -10.26 -5.37 19.71
C SER A 765 -11.08 -6.13 20.76
N PRO A 766 -11.14 -5.61 22.01
CA PRO A 766 -12.25 -5.89 22.92
C PRO A 766 -13.60 -5.57 22.29
N ILE A 767 -14.70 -5.93 22.98
CA ILE A 767 -16.03 -5.49 22.55
C ILE A 767 -16.08 -3.96 22.64
N ILE A 768 -16.38 -3.32 21.52
CA ILE A 768 -16.46 -1.87 21.38
C ILE A 768 -17.90 -1.38 21.35
N LYS A 769 -18.08 -0.11 21.68
CA LYS A 769 -19.30 0.66 21.40
C LYS A 769 -18.93 1.86 20.51
N PRO A 770 -19.61 2.05 19.36
CA PRO A 770 -19.34 3.18 18.48
C PRO A 770 -19.81 4.50 19.12
N GLU A 771 -19.17 5.60 18.72
CA GLU A 771 -19.63 6.95 19.04
C GLU A 771 -20.81 7.30 18.13
N TYR A 772 -21.92 7.81 18.69
CA TYR A 772 -23.09 8.19 17.89
C TYR A 772 -23.10 9.71 17.64
N PHE A 773 -23.08 10.09 16.37
CA PHE A 773 -23.20 11.47 15.92
C PHE A 773 -24.33 11.55 14.88
N GLU A 774 -25.28 12.47 15.06
CA GLU A 774 -26.48 12.58 14.21
C GLU A 774 -27.21 11.24 13.97
N GLN A 775 -27.32 10.43 15.03
CA GLN A 775 -27.92 9.08 15.01
C GLN A 775 -27.14 8.06 14.15
N GLN A 776 -25.91 8.35 13.77
CA GLN A 776 -25.03 7.47 13.02
C GLN A 776 -23.86 6.99 13.87
N ALA A 777 -23.48 5.73 13.70
CA ALA A 777 -22.40 5.10 14.44
C ALA A 777 -21.05 5.31 13.75
N TYR A 778 -20.07 5.81 14.50
CA TYR A 778 -18.71 6.07 14.04
C TYR A 778 -17.67 5.41 14.95
N ILE A 779 -16.54 5.06 14.35
CA ILE A 779 -15.30 4.65 15.04
C ILE A 779 -14.09 5.27 14.35
N THR A 780 -13.02 5.51 15.11
CA THR A 780 -11.72 5.89 14.55
C THR A 780 -10.66 4.89 14.98
N VAL A 781 -9.84 4.44 14.04
CA VAL A 781 -8.60 3.72 14.36
C VAL A 781 -7.47 4.74 14.43
N ASP A 782 -6.85 4.90 15.60
CA ASP A 782 -5.61 5.67 15.78
C ASP A 782 -4.46 4.70 16.06
N PHE A 783 -3.52 4.58 15.13
CA PHE A 783 -2.30 3.79 15.35
C PHE A 783 -1.32 4.43 16.35
N ASN A 784 -1.57 5.67 16.76
CA ASN A 784 -0.78 6.46 17.72
C ASN A 784 0.73 6.55 17.40
N GLU A 785 1.05 6.47 16.11
CA GLU A 785 2.41 6.51 15.59
C GLU A 785 2.57 7.63 14.55
N LYS A 786 3.75 8.21 14.48
CA LYS A 786 4.02 9.28 13.52
C LYS A 786 4.30 8.69 12.14
N ALA A 787 3.39 8.96 11.20
CA ALA A 787 3.56 8.59 9.81
C ALA A 787 4.83 9.23 9.20
N ALA A 788 5.67 8.41 8.55
CA ALA A 788 6.94 8.86 7.96
C ALA A 788 7.24 8.19 6.60
N PRO A 789 8.04 8.84 5.71
CA PRO A 789 8.43 8.28 4.42
C PRO A 789 9.26 6.99 4.51
N ILE A 790 9.22 6.17 3.46
CA ILE A 790 10.12 5.02 3.30
C ILE A 790 11.45 5.51 2.72
N ALA A 791 12.50 5.57 3.55
CA ALA A 791 13.82 6.00 3.13
C ALA A 791 14.57 4.87 2.41
N LYS A 792 15.17 5.16 1.24
CA LYS A 792 16.08 4.25 0.54
C LYS A 792 17.48 4.87 0.38
N GLU A 793 18.51 4.04 0.54
CA GLU A 793 19.89 4.46 0.31
C GLU A 793 20.22 4.53 -1.19
N LYS A 794 21.08 5.49 -1.57
CA LYS A 794 21.62 5.59 -2.94
C LYS A 794 22.86 4.74 -3.06
N THR A 795 23.01 4.08 -4.20
CA THR A 795 24.23 3.35 -4.58
C THR A 795 24.84 3.99 -5.84
N GLY A 796 26.13 3.76 -6.08
CA GLY A 796 26.80 4.16 -7.32
C GLY A 796 26.60 5.64 -7.72
N LEU A 797 26.39 5.89 -9.01
CA LEU A 797 26.16 7.24 -9.56
C LEU A 797 24.80 7.84 -9.20
N MET A 798 23.88 7.08 -8.59
CA MET A 798 22.68 7.69 -8.01
C MET A 798 23.04 8.67 -6.87
N ARG A 799 24.25 8.55 -6.30
CA ARG A 799 24.78 9.45 -5.25
C ARG A 799 25.16 10.85 -5.71
N LEU A 800 25.18 11.12 -7.03
CA LEU A 800 25.55 12.43 -7.56
C LEU A 800 24.72 13.58 -6.96
N TYR A 801 23.46 13.31 -6.59
CA TYR A 801 22.53 14.28 -5.99
C TYR A 801 22.25 13.96 -4.50
N GLY A 802 23.26 13.55 -3.73
CA GLY A 802 23.17 13.25 -2.28
C GLY A 802 23.15 11.75 -1.95
N ASN A 803 23.14 11.37 -0.66
CA ASN A 803 23.26 9.95 -0.22
C ASN A 803 21.91 9.25 0.05
N LYS A 804 20.85 10.01 0.32
CA LYS A 804 19.49 9.50 0.54
C LYS A 804 18.51 10.14 -0.44
N TYR A 805 17.38 9.47 -0.68
CA TYR A 805 16.21 10.05 -1.35
C TYR A 805 14.94 9.41 -0.81
N ASN A 806 13.84 10.16 -0.94
CA ASN A 806 12.48 9.65 -0.79
C ASN A 806 11.84 9.67 -2.19
N LEU A 807 11.90 8.54 -2.91
CA LEU A 807 11.20 8.36 -4.20
C LEU A 807 9.76 7.90 -3.96
N ASP A 808 9.49 7.45 -2.73
CA ASP A 808 8.17 7.20 -2.18
C ASP A 808 7.91 8.30 -1.13
N ASP A 809 6.98 9.19 -1.44
CA ASP A 809 6.61 10.34 -0.61
C ASP A 809 5.51 10.00 0.40
N ARG A 810 4.96 8.79 0.34
CA ARG A 810 3.91 8.32 1.25
C ARG A 810 4.43 8.32 2.68
N ARG A 811 3.71 8.98 3.57
CA ARG A 811 3.98 8.93 5.01
C ARG A 811 3.12 7.83 5.61
N LEU A 812 3.77 6.77 6.06
CA LEU A 812 3.10 5.55 6.49
C LEU A 812 3.42 5.22 7.94
N VAL A 813 2.46 4.63 8.65
CA VAL A 813 2.68 3.93 9.92
C VAL A 813 2.93 2.43 9.67
N GLY A 814 2.37 1.88 8.60
CA GLY A 814 2.57 0.50 8.14
C GLY A 814 1.69 0.21 6.93
N PHE A 815 1.36 -1.06 6.74
CA PHE A 815 0.48 -1.52 5.67
C PHE A 815 -0.65 -2.37 6.24
N THR A 816 -1.86 -2.18 5.74
CA THR A 816 -3.08 -2.89 6.15
C THR A 816 -3.55 -3.83 5.04
N ARG A 817 -3.86 -5.07 5.38
CA ARG A 817 -4.50 -6.05 4.49
C ARG A 817 -6.01 -5.98 4.60
N ASP A 818 -6.53 -5.74 5.80
CA ASP A 818 -7.95 -5.60 6.09
C ASP A 818 -8.20 -4.77 7.37
N ILE A 819 -9.30 -4.01 7.36
CA ILE A 819 -9.95 -3.48 8.56
C ILE A 819 -11.43 -3.82 8.41
N SER A 820 -11.98 -4.54 9.38
CA SER A 820 -13.36 -5.01 9.37
C SER A 820 -13.99 -4.89 10.76
N VAL A 821 -15.31 -4.70 10.80
CA VAL A 821 -16.11 -4.91 12.01
C VAL A 821 -16.79 -6.27 11.95
N ILE A 822 -16.74 -6.99 13.07
CA ILE A 822 -17.38 -8.29 13.27
C ILE A 822 -18.13 -8.28 14.61
N THR A 823 -19.18 -9.07 14.72
CA THR A 823 -19.86 -9.33 16.00
C THR A 823 -19.01 -10.25 16.89
N ASP A 824 -19.24 -10.21 18.20
CA ASP A 824 -18.60 -11.16 19.13
C ASP A 824 -18.92 -12.61 18.77
N GLU A 825 -20.14 -12.90 18.33
CA GLU A 825 -20.55 -14.24 17.87
C GLU A 825 -19.75 -14.69 16.64
N GLN A 826 -19.56 -13.80 15.66
CA GLN A 826 -18.72 -14.07 14.49
C GLN A 826 -17.26 -14.31 14.91
N TYR A 827 -16.72 -13.50 15.82
CA TYR A 827 -15.36 -13.67 16.34
C TYR A 827 -15.14 -15.05 16.99
N GLN A 828 -16.09 -15.51 17.80
CA GLN A 828 -16.02 -16.84 18.42
C GLN A 828 -16.12 -17.95 17.36
N ALA A 829 -16.90 -17.76 16.31
CA ALA A 829 -17.07 -18.73 15.23
C ALA A 829 -15.91 -18.82 14.23
N LEU A 830 -14.95 -17.87 14.26
CA LEU A 830 -13.84 -17.87 13.32
C LEU A 830 -12.99 -19.16 13.44
N PRO A 831 -12.70 -19.85 12.32
CA PRO A 831 -11.89 -21.06 12.34
C PRO A 831 -10.45 -20.72 12.71
N ARG A 832 -9.96 -21.37 13.77
CA ARG A 832 -8.60 -21.20 14.30
C ARG A 832 -7.79 -22.49 14.10
N PRO A 833 -6.55 -22.39 13.63
CA PRO A 833 -5.71 -23.56 13.48
C PRO A 833 -5.20 -24.03 14.84
N THR A 834 -5.06 -25.33 15.03
CA THR A 834 -4.27 -25.90 16.12
C THR A 834 -2.80 -26.07 15.74
N ARG A 835 -2.45 -25.89 14.45
CA ARG A 835 -1.08 -26.02 13.92
C ARG A 835 -0.78 -24.94 12.88
N ILE A 836 0.38 -24.30 13.01
CA ILE A 836 0.99 -23.42 12.00
C ILE A 836 2.44 -23.84 11.77
N SER A 837 2.85 -23.99 10.51
CA SER A 837 4.20 -24.44 10.14
C SER A 837 4.67 -23.99 8.74
N SER A 838 3.81 -23.30 7.99
CA SER A 838 4.09 -22.85 6.62
C SER A 838 3.92 -21.33 6.51
N PHE A 839 4.98 -20.59 6.75
CA PHE A 839 5.01 -19.13 6.67
C PHE A 839 5.38 -18.65 5.24
N PRO A 840 4.74 -17.60 4.67
CA PRO A 840 3.65 -16.79 5.24
C PRO A 840 2.24 -17.40 5.05
N TRP A 841 2.12 -18.55 4.38
CA TRP A 841 0.84 -19.08 3.91
C TRP A 841 -0.20 -19.29 5.01
N ASP A 842 0.19 -19.84 6.15
CA ASP A 842 -0.72 -20.09 7.27
C ASP A 842 -1.32 -18.79 7.84
N LEU A 843 -0.56 -17.68 7.82
CA LEU A 843 -1.05 -16.36 8.25
C LEU A 843 -2.18 -15.85 7.34
N SER A 844 -2.06 -16.10 6.04
CA SER A 844 -3.09 -15.74 5.06
C SER A 844 -4.26 -16.73 4.99
N LYS A 845 -4.01 -18.01 5.28
CA LYS A 845 -4.98 -19.11 5.10
C LYS A 845 -6.05 -19.14 6.18
N TYR A 846 -5.71 -18.79 7.42
CA TYR A 846 -6.61 -18.93 8.56
C TYR A 846 -7.05 -17.55 9.10
N PRO A 847 -8.23 -17.04 8.72
CA PRO A 847 -8.71 -15.72 9.16
C PRO A 847 -8.84 -15.59 10.69
N GLY A 848 -9.16 -16.68 11.39
CA GLY A 848 -9.31 -16.69 12.85
C GLY A 848 -8.00 -16.67 13.64
N LEU A 849 -6.85 -16.89 12.99
CA LEU A 849 -5.55 -16.81 13.64
C LEU A 849 -5.26 -15.35 14.02
N GLU A 850 -5.43 -15.04 15.30
CA GLU A 850 -5.00 -13.78 15.91
C GLU A 850 -3.53 -13.91 16.30
N TYR A 851 -2.70 -12.95 15.92
CA TYR A 851 -1.27 -12.99 16.21
C TYR A 851 -0.66 -11.60 16.18
N SER A 852 0.49 -11.42 16.81
CA SER A 852 1.30 -10.21 16.74
C SER A 852 2.76 -10.51 17.04
N GLY A 853 3.69 -9.72 16.49
CA GLY A 853 5.12 -9.85 16.76
C GLY A 853 5.87 -10.86 15.89
N LEU A 854 5.29 -11.25 14.75
CA LEU A 854 5.87 -12.21 13.81
C LEU A 854 6.14 -11.55 12.44
N PHE A 855 7.36 -11.64 11.94
CA PHE A 855 7.67 -11.39 10.54
C PHE A 855 7.09 -12.50 9.67
N GLU A 856 6.50 -12.15 8.53
CA GLU A 856 5.72 -13.07 7.70
C GLU A 856 6.51 -14.30 7.20
N ASP A 857 7.84 -14.25 7.21
CA ASP A 857 8.72 -15.36 6.86
C ASP A 857 9.02 -16.33 8.02
N GLY A 858 8.57 -16.05 9.25
CA GLY A 858 8.70 -16.92 10.41
C GLY A 858 9.61 -16.39 11.53
N TRP A 859 10.28 -15.25 11.34
CA TRP A 859 11.14 -14.66 12.38
C TRP A 859 10.33 -13.93 13.45
N ILE A 860 10.77 -14.03 14.71
CA ILE A 860 10.20 -13.31 15.87
C ILE A 860 11.27 -12.42 16.50
N GLY A 861 10.85 -11.24 16.99
CA GLY A 861 11.65 -10.35 17.82
C GLY A 861 11.61 -10.73 19.31
N GLN A 862 11.55 -9.74 20.21
CA GLN A 862 11.44 -10.01 21.65
C GLN A 862 10.08 -10.58 22.04
N ASP A 863 9.00 -9.99 21.54
CA ASP A 863 7.64 -10.32 21.95
C ASP A 863 6.83 -10.82 20.76
N ALA A 864 6.06 -11.88 20.99
CA ALA A 864 5.03 -12.34 20.07
C ALA A 864 3.89 -13.05 20.81
N TYR A 865 2.71 -13.11 20.21
CA TYR A 865 1.65 -14.01 20.66
C TYR A 865 0.85 -14.58 19.50
N PHE A 866 0.13 -15.66 19.80
CA PHE A 866 -0.73 -16.41 18.89
C PHE A 866 -1.99 -16.85 19.65
N LYS A 867 -3.17 -16.70 19.05
CA LYS A 867 -4.39 -17.34 19.53
C LYS A 867 -4.79 -18.47 18.59
N MET A 868 -4.59 -19.68 19.08
CA MET A 868 -4.81 -20.93 18.36
C MET A 868 -6.20 -21.49 18.65
N GLY A 869 -6.53 -22.61 18.00
CA GLY A 869 -7.78 -23.33 18.20
C GLY A 869 -8.02 -23.81 19.64
N PRO A 870 -9.19 -24.42 19.89
CA PRO A 870 -9.52 -24.98 21.18
C PRO A 870 -8.46 -25.96 21.67
N SER A 871 -8.23 -25.98 22.97
CA SER A 871 -7.41 -26.99 23.63
C SER A 871 -8.10 -27.56 24.86
N HIS A 872 -7.66 -28.75 25.27
CA HIS A 872 -8.12 -29.39 26.50
C HIS A 872 -6.95 -29.90 27.35
N PRO A 873 -7.17 -30.14 28.66
CA PRO A 873 -6.18 -30.74 29.52
C PRO A 873 -5.63 -32.04 28.92
N GLY A 874 -4.32 -32.22 28.96
CA GLY A 874 -3.64 -33.39 28.41
C GLY A 874 -3.01 -33.22 27.04
N GLN A 875 -3.39 -32.18 26.31
CA GLN A 875 -2.74 -31.80 25.06
C GLN A 875 -1.38 -31.17 25.30
N VAL A 876 -0.52 -31.23 24.30
CA VAL A 876 0.82 -30.65 24.36
C VAL A 876 0.97 -29.56 23.31
N LEU A 877 1.34 -28.37 23.78
CA LEU A 877 1.86 -27.31 22.94
C LEU A 877 3.30 -27.67 22.55
N THR A 878 3.54 -27.84 21.26
CA THR A 878 4.86 -28.01 20.66
C THR A 878 5.28 -26.73 19.95
N PHE A 879 6.47 -26.24 20.27
CA PHE A 879 7.11 -25.11 19.61
C PHE A 879 8.47 -25.54 19.06
N LYS A 880 8.64 -25.50 17.73
CA LYS A 880 9.90 -25.84 17.06
C LYS A 880 10.45 -24.60 16.37
N GLY A 881 11.75 -24.39 16.52
CA GLY A 881 12.41 -23.25 15.92
C GLY A 881 13.91 -23.39 15.94
N PHE A 882 14.60 -22.30 15.61
CA PHE A 882 16.03 -22.19 15.85
C PHE A 882 16.39 -20.77 16.28
N VAL A 883 17.37 -20.65 17.17
CA VAL A 883 18.02 -19.38 17.53
C VAL A 883 19.15 -19.15 16.53
N PRO A 884 19.25 -17.96 15.90
CA PRO A 884 20.23 -17.70 14.86
C PRO A 884 21.66 -17.74 15.41
N ASP A 885 22.60 -18.11 14.54
CA ASP A 885 24.00 -18.29 14.92
C ASP A 885 24.77 -16.96 14.98
N LEU A 886 24.42 -16.15 15.97
CA LEU A 886 25.04 -14.85 16.24
C LEU A 886 26.03 -14.94 17.41
N PRO A 887 27.17 -14.20 17.38
CA PRO A 887 28.21 -14.31 18.40
C PRO A 887 27.72 -14.15 19.85
N GLU A 888 26.74 -13.29 20.08
CA GLU A 888 26.15 -13.06 21.40
C GLU A 888 25.24 -14.22 21.85
N PHE A 889 24.46 -14.80 20.93
CA PHE A 889 23.64 -15.98 21.24
C PHE A 889 24.48 -17.25 21.40
N GLN A 890 25.64 -17.33 20.75
CA GLN A 890 26.63 -18.39 21.00
C GLN A 890 27.20 -18.28 22.42
N LYS A 891 27.63 -17.07 22.81
CA LYS A 891 28.27 -16.82 24.10
C LYS A 891 27.26 -16.90 25.24
N ASP A 892 26.24 -16.05 25.19
CA ASP A 892 25.37 -15.78 26.32
C ASP A 892 24.04 -16.53 26.19
N GLY A 893 23.53 -16.81 24.98
CA GLY A 893 22.22 -17.42 24.75
C GLY A 893 21.06 -16.42 24.88
N VAL A 894 19.83 -16.91 24.88
CA VAL A 894 18.62 -16.09 25.06
C VAL A 894 17.60 -16.86 25.90
N ASP A 895 16.96 -16.16 26.84
CA ASP A 895 15.92 -16.75 27.68
C ASP A 895 14.57 -16.57 27.00
N LEU A 896 13.77 -17.64 26.92
CA LEU A 896 12.41 -17.62 26.40
C LEU A 896 11.41 -17.96 27.49
N THR A 897 10.47 -17.06 27.73
CA THR A 897 9.29 -17.30 28.55
C THR A 897 8.10 -17.55 27.63
N VAL A 898 7.53 -18.76 27.70
CA VAL A 898 6.27 -19.09 27.02
C VAL A 898 5.14 -18.98 28.03
N SER A 899 4.04 -18.31 27.71
CA SER A 899 2.83 -18.30 28.54
C SER A 899 1.67 -18.94 27.79
N ILE A 900 0.86 -19.74 28.48
CA ILE A 900 -0.35 -20.35 27.94
C ILE A 900 -1.53 -19.78 28.71
N ASN A 901 -2.50 -19.18 28.01
CA ASN A 901 -3.68 -18.53 28.60
C ASN A 901 -3.29 -17.54 29.71
N ASP A 902 -2.30 -16.68 29.41
CA ASP A 902 -1.74 -15.64 30.29
C ASP A 902 -1.03 -16.16 31.56
N LYS A 903 -0.83 -17.49 31.67
CA LYS A 903 -0.05 -18.11 32.75
C LYS A 903 1.37 -18.40 32.24
N PRO A 904 2.40 -17.74 32.78
CA PRO A 904 3.78 -18.00 32.37
C PRO A 904 4.15 -19.43 32.73
N THR A 905 4.78 -20.11 31.78
CA THR A 905 5.47 -21.38 32.02
C THR A 905 6.93 -21.10 32.41
N GLU A 906 7.70 -22.15 32.65
CA GLU A 906 9.11 -22.02 32.99
C GLU A 906 9.93 -21.34 31.88
N VAL A 907 10.83 -20.46 32.31
CA VAL A 907 11.80 -19.76 31.46
C VAL A 907 12.82 -20.77 30.94
N VAL A 908 13.02 -20.82 29.62
CA VAL A 908 13.99 -21.71 28.98
C VAL A 908 15.16 -20.93 28.45
N HIS A 909 16.37 -21.30 28.88
CA HIS A 909 17.58 -20.79 28.29
C HIS A 909 17.91 -21.52 26.98
N LEU A 910 17.91 -20.79 25.86
CA LEU A 910 18.18 -21.31 24.53
C LEU A 910 19.55 -20.81 24.02
N LYS A 911 20.39 -21.73 23.53
CA LYS A 911 21.62 -21.41 22.80
C LYS A 911 21.34 -21.36 21.30
N SER A 912 22.29 -20.81 20.53
CA SER A 912 22.30 -20.87 19.07
C SER A 912 22.05 -22.32 18.58
N GLY A 913 21.21 -22.46 17.54
CA GLY A 913 20.83 -23.75 16.95
C GLY A 913 19.35 -24.10 17.08
N GLU A 914 19.00 -25.31 16.65
CA GLU A 914 17.62 -25.81 16.67
C GLU A 914 17.14 -26.11 18.09
N PHE A 915 15.86 -25.84 18.35
CA PHE A 915 15.22 -26.21 19.60
C PHE A 915 13.80 -26.74 19.36
N LYS A 916 13.37 -27.61 20.28
CA LYS A 916 11.99 -28.09 20.38
C LYS A 916 11.55 -27.96 21.83
N LEU A 917 10.51 -27.17 22.07
CA LEU A 917 9.89 -27.02 23.37
C LEU A 917 8.53 -27.68 23.36
N THR A 918 8.22 -28.34 24.46
CA THR A 918 6.89 -28.92 24.71
C THR A 918 6.37 -28.41 26.04
N ARG A 919 5.07 -28.09 26.09
CA ARG A 919 4.37 -27.61 27.28
C ARG A 919 3.03 -28.29 27.39
N LEU A 920 2.74 -28.84 28.57
CA LEU A 920 1.45 -29.44 28.85
C LEU A 920 0.38 -28.35 28.96
N ILE A 921 -0.75 -28.57 28.31
CA ILE A 921 -1.95 -27.75 28.50
C ILE A 921 -2.71 -28.33 29.68
N THR A 922 -2.91 -27.50 30.71
CA THR A 922 -3.54 -27.90 31.98
C THR A 922 -5.00 -27.49 32.08
N GLU A 923 -5.47 -26.60 31.22
CA GLU A 923 -6.80 -25.99 31.27
C GLU A 923 -7.47 -26.05 29.90
N ALA A 924 -8.77 -26.35 29.89
CA ALA A 924 -9.56 -26.32 28.67
C ALA A 924 -9.88 -24.87 28.30
N THR A 925 -9.65 -24.49 27.05
CA THR A 925 -10.10 -23.20 26.52
C THR A 925 -10.60 -23.34 25.09
N ASN A 926 -11.62 -22.55 24.73
CA ASN A 926 -12.12 -22.50 23.35
C ASN A 926 -11.15 -21.77 22.40
N ILE A 927 -10.32 -20.89 22.96
CA ILE A 927 -9.26 -20.17 22.25
C ILE A 927 -8.02 -20.27 23.12
N THR A 928 -6.96 -20.85 22.58
CA THR A 928 -5.70 -21.05 23.32
C THR A 928 -4.76 -19.90 23.04
N SER A 929 -4.52 -19.04 24.04
CA SER A 929 -3.57 -17.93 23.93
C SER A 929 -2.17 -18.42 24.24
N ILE A 930 -1.20 -18.12 23.37
CA ILE A 930 0.20 -18.47 23.53
C ILE A 930 1.00 -17.19 23.37
N SER A 931 1.70 -16.74 24.41
CA SER A 931 2.63 -15.61 24.31
C SER A 931 4.07 -16.07 24.51
N MET A 932 4.99 -15.37 23.86
CA MET A 932 6.43 -15.62 23.91
C MET A 932 7.14 -14.31 24.20
N HIS A 933 8.06 -14.36 25.16
CA HIS A 933 8.95 -13.26 25.51
C HIS A 933 10.39 -13.75 25.53
N PHE A 934 11.22 -13.21 24.64
CA PHE A 934 12.65 -13.43 24.60
C PHE A 934 13.38 -12.30 25.33
N SER A 935 14.36 -12.64 26.18
CA SER A 935 15.13 -11.65 26.95
C SER A 935 15.96 -10.69 26.08
N GLY A 936 16.19 -11.03 24.81
CA GLY A 936 16.91 -10.18 23.87
C GLY A 936 16.63 -10.52 22.41
N ALA A 937 16.75 -9.52 21.54
CA ALA A 937 16.79 -9.66 20.09
C ALA A 937 18.09 -9.02 19.56
N ARG A 938 18.57 -9.50 18.40
CA ARG A 938 19.79 -8.99 17.75
C ARG A 938 19.61 -8.84 16.26
N VAL A 939 20.35 -7.90 15.68
CA VAL A 939 20.36 -7.68 14.23
C VAL A 939 20.92 -8.93 13.56
N TYR A 940 20.15 -9.54 12.65
CA TYR A 940 20.52 -10.80 12.00
C TYR A 940 21.77 -10.65 11.12
N ASP A 941 21.80 -9.63 10.26
CA ASP A 941 22.93 -9.29 9.40
C ASP A 941 22.99 -7.77 9.16
N GLU A 942 24.10 -7.12 9.56
CA GLU A 942 24.27 -5.67 9.40
C GLU A 942 24.37 -5.19 7.94
N LYS A 943 24.60 -6.09 6.98
CA LYS A 943 24.74 -5.78 5.55
C LYS A 943 23.49 -6.14 4.76
N GLU A 944 22.96 -7.36 4.93
CA GLU A 944 21.88 -7.89 4.09
C GLU A 944 20.50 -7.83 4.77
N ASP A 945 20.39 -8.31 6.01
CA ASP A 945 19.12 -8.39 6.75
C ASP A 945 19.23 -7.75 8.14
N LYS A 946 18.92 -6.46 8.18
CA LYS A 946 19.10 -5.66 9.39
C LYS A 946 17.97 -5.83 10.42
N ARG A 947 17.12 -6.85 10.31
CA ARG A 947 16.03 -7.07 11.27
C ARG A 947 16.59 -7.50 12.63
N SER A 948 16.01 -6.98 13.71
CA SER A 948 16.28 -7.47 15.05
C SER A 948 15.39 -8.68 15.34
N VAL A 949 16.01 -9.84 15.55
CA VAL A 949 15.35 -11.14 15.71
C VAL A 949 15.92 -11.90 16.92
N SER A 950 15.09 -12.75 17.51
CA SER A 950 15.46 -13.63 18.63
C SER A 950 15.47 -15.09 18.21
N ALA A 951 14.46 -15.51 17.44
CA ALA A 951 14.33 -16.89 16.96
C ALA A 951 13.51 -16.96 15.68
N PHE A 952 13.72 -18.03 14.92
CA PHE A 952 12.89 -18.42 13.79
C PHE A 952 11.90 -19.51 14.20
N VAL A 953 10.62 -19.34 13.85
CA VAL A 953 9.57 -20.33 14.08
C VAL A 953 9.44 -21.26 12.90
N ARG A 954 9.64 -22.56 13.14
CA ARG A 954 9.30 -23.61 12.17
C ARG A 954 7.88 -24.12 12.36
N GLU A 955 7.44 -24.27 13.60
CA GLU A 955 6.15 -24.87 13.91
C GLU A 955 5.64 -24.44 15.29
N ILE A 956 4.34 -24.14 15.37
CA ILE A 956 3.58 -24.08 16.62
C ILE A 956 2.39 -25.03 16.46
N ALA A 957 2.27 -26.03 17.33
CA ALA A 957 1.22 -27.05 17.24
C ALA A 957 0.65 -27.37 18.61
N ILE A 958 -0.67 -27.56 18.67
CA ILE A 958 -1.40 -28.13 19.80
C ILE A 958 -1.90 -29.48 19.31
N ASP A 959 -1.34 -30.55 19.87
CA ASP A 959 -1.70 -31.91 19.49
C ASP A 959 -2.02 -32.72 20.75
N ASP A 960 -2.94 -33.68 20.59
CA ASP A 960 -3.00 -34.83 21.48
C ASP A 960 -1.70 -35.62 21.30
N GLN A 961 -0.93 -35.80 22.37
CA GLN A 961 0.29 -36.59 22.31
C GLN A 961 -0.03 -38.01 21.82
N THR A 962 0.40 -38.36 20.60
CA THR A 962 0.29 -39.71 20.05
C THR A 962 1.61 -40.50 20.06
N ASP A 963 2.74 -39.90 20.42
CA ASP A 963 4.02 -40.61 20.40
C ASP A 963 5.06 -39.99 21.34
N LEU A 964 5.66 -40.82 22.20
CA LEU A 964 6.71 -40.48 23.15
C LEU A 964 8.09 -41.04 22.74
N SER A 965 8.24 -41.42 21.46
CA SER A 965 9.49 -41.83 20.82
C SER A 965 10.68 -40.86 21.00
N GLY A 966 10.44 -39.63 21.49
CA GLY A 966 11.46 -38.66 21.89
C GLY A 966 12.31 -39.03 23.12
N PHE A 967 11.91 -40.02 23.94
CA PHE A 967 12.69 -40.41 25.13
C PHE A 967 14.11 -40.89 24.80
N GLY A 968 14.33 -41.44 23.60
CA GLY A 968 15.67 -41.85 23.12
C GLY A 968 16.67 -40.69 22.89
N GLN A 969 16.25 -39.44 23.08
CA GLN A 969 17.08 -38.23 22.98
C GLN A 969 17.42 -37.58 24.33
N LEU A 970 16.94 -38.11 25.46
CA LEU A 970 17.29 -37.61 26.80
C LEU A 970 18.76 -37.88 27.10
N ALA A 971 19.62 -36.95 26.70
CA ALA A 971 21.06 -37.04 26.90
C ALA A 971 21.59 -35.88 27.75
N ASN A 972 22.70 -36.12 28.45
CA ASN A 972 23.47 -35.02 29.04
C ASN A 972 24.17 -34.21 27.93
N PRO A 973 24.76 -33.04 28.25
CA PRO A 973 25.53 -32.25 27.27
C PRO A 973 26.73 -32.98 26.63
N LYS A 974 27.15 -34.13 27.19
CA LYS A 974 28.20 -35.02 26.66
C LYS A 974 27.66 -36.12 25.73
N GLY A 975 26.35 -36.15 25.47
CA GLY A 975 25.69 -37.12 24.60
C GLY A 975 25.34 -38.48 25.25
N GLU A 976 25.54 -38.63 26.56
CA GLU A 976 25.18 -39.85 27.29
C GLU A 976 23.67 -39.92 27.53
N LYS A 977 23.02 -41.01 27.12
CA LYS A 977 21.56 -41.15 27.13
C LYS A 977 21.02 -41.81 28.40
N ALA A 978 19.81 -41.42 28.81
CA ALA A 978 19.02 -42.13 29.81
C ALA A 978 18.54 -43.50 29.27
N THR A 979 18.48 -44.51 30.15
CA THR A 979 17.93 -45.82 29.82
C THR A 979 16.62 -46.05 30.57
N LEU A 980 15.56 -46.37 29.84
CA LEU A 980 14.22 -46.63 30.38
C LEU A 980 13.94 -48.13 30.29
N THR A 981 13.52 -48.75 31.40
CA THR A 981 13.10 -50.15 31.46
C THR A 981 11.70 -50.22 32.03
N GLY A 982 10.79 -51.02 31.44
CA GLY A 982 9.40 -51.13 31.92
C GLY A 982 8.51 -49.92 31.57
N MET A 983 8.92 -49.10 30.62
CA MET A 983 8.14 -48.02 30.03
C MET A 983 8.11 -48.21 28.51
N ASP A 984 6.92 -48.20 27.93
CA ASP A 984 6.76 -48.37 26.49
C ASP A 984 7.15 -47.09 25.72
N GLU A 985 7.43 -47.21 24.42
CA GLU A 985 7.80 -46.06 23.57
C GLU A 985 6.71 -44.99 23.48
N ASP A 986 5.45 -45.36 23.72
CA ASP A 986 4.30 -44.47 23.81
C ASP A 986 3.99 -44.04 25.26
N GLY A 987 4.94 -44.23 26.18
CA GLY A 987 4.94 -43.69 27.55
C GLY A 987 4.14 -44.46 28.58
N TRP A 988 3.52 -45.58 28.20
CA TRP A 988 2.79 -46.39 29.16
C TRP A 988 3.73 -47.10 30.12
N LEU A 989 3.48 -46.91 31.41
CA LEU A 989 4.25 -47.51 32.49
C LEU A 989 3.75 -48.94 32.74
N ALA A 990 4.65 -49.92 32.74
CA ALA A 990 4.37 -51.22 33.35
C ALA A 990 4.22 -51.07 34.86
N GLN A 991 3.80 -52.14 35.55
CA GLN A 991 3.67 -52.12 37.01
C GLN A 991 4.98 -51.74 37.72
N LYS A 992 6.12 -52.06 37.12
CA LYS A 992 7.45 -51.66 37.56
C LYS A 992 8.22 -51.07 36.39
N ALA A 993 8.81 -49.91 36.60
CA ALA A 993 9.69 -49.26 35.64
C ALA A 993 10.94 -48.69 36.34
N SER A 994 12.02 -48.56 35.60
CA SER A 994 13.23 -47.88 36.05
C SER A 994 13.76 -46.90 35.01
N ILE A 995 14.33 -45.80 35.49
CA ILE A 995 14.95 -44.73 34.72
C ILE A 995 16.38 -44.58 35.21
N ALA A 996 17.34 -45.07 34.43
CA ALA A 996 18.76 -44.83 34.68
C ALA A 996 19.18 -43.52 34.00
N THR A 997 19.46 -42.48 34.79
CA THR A 997 19.85 -41.17 34.29
C THR A 997 21.32 -41.12 33.87
N PRO A 998 21.70 -40.28 32.89
CA PRO A 998 23.10 -39.97 32.64
C PRO A 998 23.71 -39.18 33.81
N ALA A 999 25.04 -39.13 33.87
CA ALA A 999 25.72 -38.33 34.89
C ALA A 999 25.73 -36.84 34.48
N PHE A 1000 25.31 -35.97 35.39
CA PHE A 1000 25.33 -34.52 35.19
C PHE A 1000 26.42 -33.89 36.07
N ASP A 1001 27.27 -33.04 35.50
CA ASP A 1001 28.31 -32.33 36.26
C ASP A 1001 27.68 -31.34 37.27
N ASP A 1002 26.57 -30.70 36.87
CA ASP A 1002 25.78 -29.80 37.70
C ASP A 1002 24.54 -30.50 38.30
N PHE A 1003 23.98 -29.91 39.36
CA PHE A 1003 22.72 -30.35 39.95
C PHE A 1003 21.57 -30.28 38.94
N LYS A 1004 20.78 -31.35 38.84
CA LYS A 1004 19.60 -31.46 37.99
C LYS A 1004 18.42 -32.04 38.74
N VAL A 1005 17.22 -31.71 38.28
CA VAL A 1005 15.98 -32.33 38.75
C VAL A 1005 15.38 -33.12 37.61
N LEU A 1006 15.10 -34.40 37.83
CA LEU A 1006 14.28 -35.20 36.93
C LEU A 1006 12.81 -34.85 37.20
N LYS A 1007 12.11 -34.35 36.20
CA LYS A 1007 10.67 -34.13 36.25
C LYS A 1007 9.95 -35.21 35.45
N LEU A 1008 8.92 -35.80 36.06
CA LEU A 1008 8.02 -36.75 35.42
C LEU A 1008 6.58 -36.24 35.53
N ASP A 1009 5.88 -36.10 34.41
CA ASP A 1009 4.46 -35.77 34.39
C ASP A 1009 3.64 -37.03 34.15
N PHE A 1010 2.83 -37.41 35.12
CA PHE A 1010 1.99 -38.60 35.07
C PHE A 1010 0.54 -38.24 34.78
N GLU A 1011 -0.13 -39.07 33.96
CA GLU A 1011 -1.57 -39.04 33.70
C GLU A 1011 -2.22 -40.35 34.10
N MET A 1012 -3.36 -40.26 34.79
CA MET A 1012 -4.32 -41.35 34.89
C MET A 1012 -5.50 -41.11 33.94
N PRO A 1013 -5.64 -41.89 32.85
CA PRO A 1013 -6.67 -41.66 31.85
C PRO A 1013 -8.09 -41.73 32.43
N GLY A 1014 -8.98 -40.88 31.93
CA GLY A 1014 -10.38 -40.82 32.35
C GLY A 1014 -11.22 -42.08 32.01
N TRP A 1015 -10.70 -43.00 31.21
CA TRP A 1015 -11.34 -44.28 30.88
C TRP A 1015 -10.76 -45.48 31.66
N ALA A 1016 -9.69 -45.30 32.44
CA ALA A 1016 -9.06 -46.39 33.19
C ALA A 1016 -10.05 -47.04 34.18
N SER A 1017 -9.95 -48.37 34.38
CA SER A 1017 -10.83 -49.12 35.28
C SER A 1017 -10.51 -48.88 36.77
N LEU A 1018 -9.30 -48.41 37.07
CA LEU A 1018 -8.88 -48.05 38.43
C LEU A 1018 -9.30 -46.60 38.77
N PRO A 1019 -9.76 -46.32 40.01
CA PRO A 1019 -10.17 -44.98 40.43
C PRO A 1019 -8.98 -44.02 40.62
N LYS A 1020 -7.77 -44.57 40.83
CA LYS A 1020 -6.51 -43.85 40.97
C LYS A 1020 -5.34 -44.82 40.71
N ALA A 1021 -4.15 -44.29 40.44
CA ALA A 1021 -2.90 -45.03 40.50
C ALA A 1021 -2.05 -44.51 41.67
N THR A 1022 -1.51 -45.41 42.49
CA THR A 1022 -0.54 -45.09 43.53
C THR A 1022 0.85 -45.54 43.09
N VAL A 1023 1.76 -44.59 42.89
CA VAL A 1023 3.13 -44.85 42.41
C VAL A 1023 4.12 -44.62 43.53
N ARG A 1024 4.82 -45.68 43.94
CA ARG A 1024 5.97 -45.61 44.85
C ARG A 1024 7.22 -45.30 44.04
N VAL A 1025 7.91 -44.26 44.43
CA VAL A 1025 9.13 -43.77 43.79
C VAL A 1025 10.31 -44.06 44.71
N SER A 1026 11.37 -44.67 44.19
CA SER A 1026 12.65 -44.78 44.87
C SER A 1026 13.79 -44.24 44.01
N LEU A 1027 14.79 -43.66 44.67
CA LEU A 1027 16.00 -43.10 44.04
C LEU A 1027 17.21 -43.84 44.60
N ASN A 1028 18.00 -44.47 43.72
CA ASN A 1028 19.17 -45.27 44.08
C ASN A 1028 18.85 -46.32 45.16
N GLY A 1029 17.71 -47.00 45.03
CA GLY A 1029 17.25 -48.03 45.96
C GLY A 1029 16.64 -47.53 47.28
N LYS A 1030 16.60 -46.20 47.52
CA LYS A 1030 15.98 -45.61 48.71
C LYS A 1030 14.58 -45.07 48.40
N PRO A 1031 13.54 -45.35 49.21
CA PRO A 1031 12.22 -44.75 49.04
C PRO A 1031 12.30 -43.22 49.01
N TYR A 1032 11.65 -42.59 48.04
CA TYR A 1032 11.61 -41.14 47.85
C TYR A 1032 10.24 -40.57 48.21
N GLU A 1033 9.20 -40.93 47.46
CA GLU A 1033 7.84 -40.41 47.63
C GLU A 1033 6.81 -41.45 47.16
N THR A 1034 5.57 -41.35 47.63
CA THR A 1034 4.43 -42.09 47.08
C THR A 1034 3.40 -41.12 46.54
N LEU A 1035 3.12 -41.19 45.25
CA LEU A 1035 2.19 -40.31 44.54
C LEU A 1035 0.83 -40.97 44.39
N ASN A 1036 -0.24 -40.23 44.64
CA ASN A 1036 -1.61 -40.65 44.33
C ASN A 1036 -2.14 -39.83 43.16
N ILE A 1037 -2.50 -40.51 42.08
CA ILE A 1037 -2.92 -39.89 40.82
C ILE A 1037 -4.36 -40.31 40.54
N PRO A 1038 -5.35 -39.47 40.87
CA PRO A 1038 -6.75 -39.78 40.63
C PRO A 1038 -7.05 -39.94 39.15
N LYS A 1039 -8.06 -40.74 38.81
CA LYS A 1039 -8.60 -40.84 37.45
C LYS A 1039 -8.90 -39.46 36.84
N ALA A 1040 -8.62 -39.31 35.55
CA ALA A 1040 -8.74 -38.07 34.77
C ALA A 1040 -7.93 -36.88 35.33
N ASN A 1041 -6.87 -37.14 36.10
CA ASN A 1041 -5.99 -36.11 36.64
C ASN A 1041 -4.52 -36.37 36.27
N TYR A 1042 -3.72 -35.32 36.46
CA TYR A 1042 -2.28 -35.33 36.25
C TYR A 1042 -1.55 -35.07 37.56
N ARG A 1043 -0.35 -35.61 37.69
CA ARG A 1043 0.59 -35.29 38.77
C ARG A 1043 2.00 -35.19 38.24
N THR A 1044 2.68 -34.12 38.62
CA THR A 1044 4.11 -33.94 38.37
C THR A 1044 4.92 -34.42 39.56
N LEU A 1045 5.96 -35.18 39.30
CA LEU A 1045 7.00 -35.56 40.25
C LEU A 1045 8.28 -34.81 39.90
N TYR A 1046 8.94 -34.27 40.92
CA TYR A 1046 10.26 -33.67 40.81
C TYR A 1046 11.24 -34.46 41.68
N LEU A 1047 12.33 -34.94 41.09
CA LEU A 1047 13.32 -35.80 41.71
C LEU A 1047 14.72 -35.15 41.63
N PRO A 1048 15.32 -34.73 42.75
CA PRO A 1048 16.67 -34.17 42.74
C PRO A 1048 17.69 -35.27 42.47
N LEU A 1049 18.47 -35.11 41.41
CA LEU A 1049 19.51 -36.06 41.01
C LEU A 1049 20.83 -35.71 41.70
N ILE A 1050 21.60 -36.74 42.05
CA ILE A 1050 22.92 -36.55 42.64
C ILE A 1050 23.91 -36.17 41.53
N PRO A 1051 24.62 -35.02 41.64
CA PRO A 1051 25.62 -34.61 40.66
C PRO A 1051 26.76 -35.64 40.53
N ALA A 1052 27.44 -35.62 39.38
CA ALA A 1052 28.60 -36.45 39.02
C ALA A 1052 28.39 -37.98 39.15
N THR A 1053 27.15 -38.45 39.26
CA THR A 1053 26.82 -39.88 39.37
C THR A 1053 25.61 -40.23 38.51
N LYS A 1054 25.51 -41.49 38.08
CA LYS A 1054 24.28 -42.01 37.46
C LYS A 1054 23.27 -42.30 38.56
N ASN A 1055 22.02 -41.90 38.33
CA ASN A 1055 20.95 -42.14 39.27
C ASN A 1055 20.00 -43.19 38.69
N ASP A 1056 19.56 -44.15 39.51
CA ASP A 1056 18.52 -45.12 39.17
C ASP A 1056 17.22 -44.74 39.87
N VAL A 1057 16.21 -44.37 39.11
CA VAL A 1057 14.87 -44.03 39.62
C VAL A 1057 13.94 -45.18 39.33
N GLN A 1058 13.40 -45.82 40.37
CA GLN A 1058 12.44 -46.91 40.23
C GLN A 1058 11.03 -46.41 40.55
N LEU A 1059 10.07 -46.82 39.73
CA LEU A 1059 8.66 -46.49 39.82
C LEU A 1059 7.88 -47.80 39.94
N GLU A 1060 7.14 -47.98 41.03
CA GLU A 1060 6.31 -49.15 41.27
C GLU A 1060 4.86 -48.72 41.50
N ALA A 1061 3.98 -49.09 40.58
CA ALA A 1061 2.56 -48.80 40.66
C ALA A 1061 1.79 -49.92 41.36
N ASP A 1062 0.72 -49.57 42.06
CA ASP A 1062 -0.11 -50.48 42.86
C ASP A 1062 -1.05 -51.37 42.03
N GLY A 1063 -1.30 -51.04 40.77
CA GLY A 1063 -2.12 -51.84 39.86
C GLY A 1063 -1.89 -51.54 38.39
N VAL A 1064 -2.41 -52.41 37.52
CA VAL A 1064 -2.43 -52.26 36.05
C VAL A 1064 -3.87 -52.38 35.54
N PHE A 1065 -4.14 -51.83 34.36
CA PHE A 1065 -5.39 -52.00 33.61
C PHE A 1065 -5.09 -52.20 32.13
N THR A 1066 -6.04 -52.84 31.42
CA THR A 1066 -5.96 -53.02 29.97
C THR A 1066 -6.18 -51.69 29.25
N ILE A 1067 -5.27 -51.33 28.35
CA ILE A 1067 -5.42 -50.12 27.53
C ILE A 1067 -6.59 -50.32 26.55
N THR A 1068 -7.42 -49.29 26.37
CA THR A 1068 -8.59 -49.38 25.47
C THR A 1068 -8.13 -49.61 24.02
N GLY A 1069 -8.57 -50.71 23.40
CA GLY A 1069 -8.22 -51.06 22.01
C GLY A 1069 -6.86 -51.75 21.85
N ASP A 1070 -6.22 -52.14 22.95
CA ASP A 1070 -4.91 -52.78 23.02
C ASP A 1070 -4.95 -53.99 23.98
N THR A 1071 -4.02 -54.93 23.83
CA THR A 1071 -3.87 -56.09 24.72
C THR A 1071 -2.91 -55.86 25.88
N ARG A 1072 -2.16 -54.74 25.90
CA ARG A 1072 -1.19 -54.40 26.96
C ARG A 1072 -1.89 -54.04 28.27
N GLU A 1073 -1.38 -54.57 29.38
CA GLU A 1073 -1.73 -54.15 30.74
C GLU A 1073 -0.70 -53.14 31.25
N ARG A 1074 -1.15 -51.95 31.65
CA ARG A 1074 -0.30 -50.82 32.05
C ARG A 1074 -0.92 -50.06 33.21
N SER A 1075 -0.10 -49.36 33.97
CA SER A 1075 -0.51 -48.73 35.24
C SER A 1075 -0.96 -47.29 35.08
N LEU A 1076 -0.21 -46.50 34.34
CA LEU A 1076 -0.48 -45.09 34.09
C LEU A 1076 0.38 -44.62 32.90
N LEU A 1077 0.10 -43.41 32.41
CA LEU A 1077 0.80 -42.83 31.28
C LEU A 1077 1.77 -41.76 31.75
N VAL A 1078 3.04 -41.82 31.32
CA VAL A 1078 4.01 -40.74 31.54
C VAL A 1078 3.94 -39.81 30.33
N LYS A 1079 3.46 -38.58 30.51
CA LYS A 1079 3.30 -37.58 29.43
C LYS A 1079 4.55 -36.78 29.13
N ASN A 1080 5.46 -36.67 30.09
CA ASN A 1080 6.69 -35.91 29.91
C ASN A 1080 7.77 -36.40 30.89
N ILE A 1081 9.02 -36.37 30.41
CA ILE A 1081 10.23 -36.64 31.18
C ILE A 1081 11.25 -35.58 30.77
N SER A 1082 11.74 -34.79 31.73
CA SER A 1082 12.74 -33.76 31.47
C SER A 1082 13.79 -33.69 32.59
N PHE A 1083 15.00 -33.26 32.24
CA PHE A 1083 16.04 -32.87 33.21
C PHE A 1083 16.08 -31.35 33.30
N GLU A 1084 15.59 -30.79 34.40
CA GLU A 1084 15.39 -29.36 34.59
C GLU A 1084 16.46 -28.75 35.51
N ASN A 1085 16.77 -27.46 35.27
CA ASN A 1085 17.53 -26.62 36.18
C ASN A 1085 16.53 -25.89 37.07
N VAL A 1086 16.54 -26.16 38.37
CA VAL A 1086 15.64 -25.47 39.30
C VAL A 1086 16.33 -24.24 39.87
N SER A 1087 15.61 -23.12 39.94
CA SER A 1087 16.15 -21.87 40.50
C SER A 1087 16.56 -22.05 41.96
N ARG A 1088 17.55 -21.28 42.44
CA ARG A 1088 18.02 -21.34 43.84
C ARG A 1088 16.88 -21.16 44.85
N SER A 1089 15.88 -20.32 44.53
CA SER A 1089 14.71 -20.09 45.38
C SER A 1089 13.80 -21.30 45.51
N ASP A 1090 13.56 -21.99 44.39
CA ASP A 1090 12.69 -23.16 44.37
C ASP A 1090 13.41 -24.39 44.99
N LEU A 1091 14.76 -24.42 44.94
CA LEU A 1091 15.56 -25.42 45.66
C LEU A 1091 15.37 -25.35 47.17
N PHE A 1092 15.57 -24.18 47.79
CA PHE A 1092 15.43 -24.09 49.25
C PHE A 1092 13.99 -24.19 49.72
N ALA A 1093 13.01 -23.74 48.92
CA ALA A 1093 11.59 -23.85 49.28
C ALA A 1093 11.11 -25.30 49.30
N ARG A 1094 11.79 -26.19 48.55
CA ARG A 1094 11.58 -27.65 48.56
C ARG A 1094 12.46 -28.37 49.58
N GLY A 1095 13.30 -27.65 50.31
CA GLY A 1095 14.23 -28.24 51.27
C GLY A 1095 15.40 -28.97 50.61
N TRP A 1096 15.81 -28.55 49.41
CA TRP A 1096 16.87 -29.19 48.62
C TRP A 1096 18.11 -28.30 48.54
N HIS A 1097 19.28 -28.92 48.64
CA HIS A 1097 20.57 -28.27 48.39
C HIS A 1097 21.26 -28.88 47.17
N PRO A 1098 21.98 -28.10 46.34
CA PRO A 1098 22.69 -28.61 45.15
C PRO A 1098 23.67 -29.77 45.43
N SER A 1099 24.15 -29.91 46.67
CA SER A 1099 25.00 -31.02 47.08
C SER A 1099 24.27 -32.38 47.17
N GLY A 1100 22.94 -32.40 47.07
CA GLY A 1100 22.10 -33.57 47.31
C GLY A 1100 21.62 -33.71 48.77
N TYR A 1101 22.02 -32.79 49.65
CA TYR A 1101 21.52 -32.74 51.03
C TYR A 1101 20.08 -32.23 51.08
N ARG A 1102 19.24 -32.87 51.89
CA ARG A 1102 17.83 -32.55 52.05
C ARG A 1102 17.54 -32.15 53.48
N PHE A 1103 16.77 -31.09 53.63
CA PHE A 1103 16.32 -30.58 54.92
C PHE A 1103 14.83 -30.32 54.87
N GLY A 1104 14.15 -30.43 56.00
CA GLY A 1104 12.75 -30.06 56.13
C GLY A 1104 12.63 -28.54 56.20
N ILE A 1105 11.69 -27.98 55.46
CA ILE A 1105 11.21 -26.60 55.60
C ILE A 1105 9.69 -26.65 55.64
N ASP A 1106 9.10 -26.05 56.67
CA ASP A 1106 7.65 -26.00 56.87
C ASP A 1106 7.20 -24.55 57.03
N ARG A 1107 6.07 -24.21 56.40
CA ARG A 1107 5.43 -22.88 56.39
C ARG A 1107 6.19 -21.76 55.67
N ALA A 1108 6.88 -22.09 54.58
CA ALA A 1108 7.38 -21.13 53.60
C ALA A 1108 6.70 -21.34 52.24
N ASP A 1109 6.42 -20.25 51.53
CA ASP A 1109 5.95 -20.30 50.14
C ASP A 1109 7.07 -20.74 49.19
N THR A 1110 6.72 -21.21 48.00
CA THR A 1110 7.68 -21.65 46.95
C THR A 1110 8.63 -20.56 46.47
N ASP A 1111 8.27 -19.29 46.65
CA ASP A 1111 9.08 -18.11 46.32
C ASP A 1111 9.90 -17.57 47.51
N GLY A 1112 9.86 -18.27 48.65
CA GLY A 1112 10.61 -17.99 49.88
C GLY A 1112 9.91 -17.04 50.85
N TRP A 1113 8.71 -16.56 50.55
CA TRP A 1113 7.97 -15.71 51.50
C TRP A 1113 7.41 -16.50 52.68
N VAL A 1114 7.48 -15.91 53.87
CA VAL A 1114 6.97 -16.51 55.11
C VAL A 1114 5.89 -15.61 55.69
N ASP A 1115 4.75 -16.21 56.07
CA ASP A 1115 3.66 -15.46 56.72
C ASP A 1115 4.10 -14.99 58.10
N ARG A 1116 4.15 -15.84 59.13
CA ARG A 1116 4.61 -15.46 60.48
C ARG A 1116 5.67 -16.36 61.07
N ARG A 1117 5.69 -17.64 60.71
CA ARG A 1117 6.62 -18.61 61.27
C ARG A 1117 7.04 -19.59 60.20
N VAL A 1118 8.34 -19.87 60.13
CA VAL A 1118 8.92 -20.97 59.36
C VAL A 1118 9.70 -21.86 60.30
N SER A 1119 9.70 -23.17 60.04
CA SER A 1119 10.49 -24.14 60.78
C SER A 1119 11.36 -24.94 59.82
N PHE A 1120 12.61 -25.15 60.21
CA PHE A 1120 13.61 -25.92 59.49
C PHE A 1120 14.01 -27.13 60.34
N THR A 1121 14.16 -28.27 59.68
CA THR A 1121 14.69 -29.50 60.28
C THR A 1121 15.86 -29.97 59.43
N PHE A 1122 17.07 -29.88 59.96
CA PHE A 1122 18.28 -30.34 59.29
C PHE A 1122 18.64 -31.73 59.80
N PRO A 1123 18.58 -32.79 58.97
CA PRO A 1123 18.95 -34.14 59.38
C PRO A 1123 20.42 -34.24 59.84
N ALA A 1124 20.74 -35.26 60.63
CA ALA A 1124 22.11 -35.53 61.03
C ALA A 1124 23.02 -35.70 59.79
N THR A 1125 24.19 -35.06 59.78
CA THR A 1125 25.11 -35.10 58.63
C THR A 1125 26.57 -34.97 59.06
N GLU A 1126 27.42 -35.88 58.57
CA GLU A 1126 28.88 -35.77 58.69
C GLU A 1126 29.48 -34.82 57.63
N ARG A 1127 28.68 -34.43 56.63
CA ARG A 1127 29.14 -33.69 55.46
C ARG A 1127 29.18 -32.18 55.67
N PHE A 1128 28.29 -31.65 56.51
CA PHE A 1128 28.16 -30.22 56.75
C PHE A 1128 28.24 -29.95 58.24
N ARG A 1129 29.04 -28.96 58.63
CA ARG A 1129 29.19 -28.55 60.03
C ARG A 1129 28.22 -27.44 60.41
N LYS A 1130 27.81 -26.61 59.44
CA LYS A 1130 26.90 -25.48 59.69
C LYS A 1130 25.91 -25.29 58.54
N ALA A 1131 24.70 -24.88 58.88
CA ALA A 1131 23.75 -24.31 57.94
C ALA A 1131 23.69 -22.79 58.12
N TYR A 1132 23.55 -22.07 57.01
CA TYR A 1132 23.37 -20.64 56.94
C TYR A 1132 22.00 -20.33 56.38
N VAL A 1133 21.15 -19.65 57.15
CA VAL A 1133 19.82 -19.22 56.70
C VAL A 1133 19.82 -17.71 56.61
N GLU A 1134 19.61 -17.18 55.41
CA GLU A 1134 19.60 -15.74 55.14
C GLU A 1134 18.17 -15.27 54.89
N VAL A 1135 17.75 -14.25 55.63
CA VAL A 1135 16.41 -13.66 55.52
C VAL A 1135 16.49 -12.16 55.34
N VAL A 1136 15.48 -11.62 54.67
CA VAL A 1136 15.24 -10.19 54.54
C VAL A 1136 13.83 -9.87 55.02
N ARG A 1137 13.65 -8.72 55.67
CA ARG A 1137 12.31 -8.26 56.06
C ARG A 1137 11.45 -7.93 54.85
N PHE A 1138 10.13 -7.94 55.03
CA PHE A 1138 9.22 -7.25 54.13
C PHE A 1138 9.50 -5.72 54.11
N PRO A 1139 9.34 -5.02 52.97
CA PRO A 1139 9.48 -3.56 52.88
C PRO A 1139 8.43 -2.80 53.71
N ALA A 1140 8.67 -2.67 55.02
CA ALA A 1140 7.88 -1.89 55.98
C ALA A 1140 8.66 -0.64 56.45
N ARG A 1141 8.00 0.36 57.06
CA ARG A 1141 8.69 1.58 57.54
C ARG A 1141 9.49 1.38 58.84
N SER A 1142 9.27 0.29 59.57
CA SER A 1142 9.89 -0.01 60.87
C SER A 1142 10.65 -1.34 60.83
N ASP A 1143 11.76 -1.44 61.54
CA ASP A 1143 12.48 -2.72 61.70
C ASP A 1143 11.56 -3.79 62.30
N LEU A 1144 11.76 -5.04 61.87
CA LEU A 1144 10.88 -6.16 62.23
C LEU A 1144 11.59 -7.07 63.24
N PRO A 1145 11.10 -7.22 64.48
CA PRO A 1145 11.65 -8.19 65.42
C PRO A 1145 11.34 -9.61 64.97
N LEU A 1146 12.39 -10.44 64.90
CA LEU A 1146 12.34 -11.85 64.54
C LEU A 1146 12.85 -12.69 65.70
N THR A 1147 11.99 -13.55 66.25
CA THR A 1147 12.36 -14.56 67.25
C THR A 1147 12.96 -15.77 66.54
N VAL A 1148 14.17 -16.16 66.97
CA VAL A 1148 14.96 -17.27 66.45
C VAL A 1148 15.06 -18.33 67.56
N GLU A 1149 14.54 -19.51 67.29
CA GLU A 1149 14.62 -20.67 68.17
C GLU A 1149 15.53 -21.71 67.50
N ALA A 1150 16.73 -21.92 68.02
CA ALA A 1150 17.72 -22.85 67.46
C ALA A 1150 18.37 -23.69 68.57
N ALA A 1151 18.38 -25.01 68.42
CA ALA A 1151 19.01 -25.94 69.37
C ALA A 1151 18.63 -25.67 70.86
N GLY A 1152 17.35 -25.36 71.12
CA GLY A 1152 16.82 -25.09 72.47
C GLY A 1152 17.12 -23.71 73.04
N LYS A 1153 17.73 -22.79 72.28
CA LYS A 1153 17.95 -21.39 72.66
C LYS A 1153 17.00 -20.47 71.88
N ILE A 1154 16.44 -19.48 72.59
CA ILE A 1154 15.57 -18.45 72.00
C ILE A 1154 16.30 -17.11 72.06
N GLU A 1155 16.47 -16.48 70.90
CA GLU A 1155 17.01 -15.12 70.76
C GLU A 1155 16.08 -14.25 69.89
N THR A 1156 16.09 -12.94 70.09
CA THR A 1156 15.34 -11.99 69.24
C THR A 1156 16.33 -11.13 68.48
N ARG A 1157 16.18 -11.06 67.15
CA ARG A 1157 16.97 -10.19 66.26
C ARG A 1157 16.08 -9.20 65.54
N SER A 1158 16.58 -8.00 65.25
CA SER A 1158 15.85 -7.00 64.49
C SER A 1158 16.24 -7.04 63.02
N LEU A 1159 15.30 -7.30 62.12
CA LEU A 1159 15.52 -7.24 60.67
C LEU A 1159 15.37 -5.80 60.18
N GLN A 1160 16.45 -5.26 59.61
CA GLN A 1160 16.54 -3.86 59.15
C GLN A 1160 16.21 -3.70 57.65
N LEU A 1161 15.93 -2.47 57.21
CA LEU A 1161 15.72 -2.14 55.79
C LEU A 1161 16.93 -2.52 54.94
N ASP A 1162 16.67 -3.24 53.84
CA ASP A 1162 17.64 -3.63 52.81
C ASP A 1162 18.87 -4.40 53.32
N LYS A 1163 18.79 -4.94 54.54
CA LYS A 1163 19.86 -5.72 55.15
C LYS A 1163 19.45 -7.19 55.24
N THR A 1164 20.30 -8.05 54.69
CA THR A 1164 20.15 -9.50 54.84
C THR A 1164 20.73 -9.93 56.19
N GLU A 1165 19.92 -10.59 57.01
CA GLU A 1165 20.36 -11.16 58.28
C GLU A 1165 20.62 -12.66 58.11
N ARG A 1166 21.77 -13.11 58.58
CA ARG A 1166 22.27 -14.49 58.40
C ARG A 1166 22.30 -15.22 59.74
N PHE A 1167 21.60 -16.34 59.82
CA PHE A 1167 21.61 -17.24 60.97
C PHE A 1167 22.55 -18.40 60.73
N VAL A 1168 23.41 -18.68 61.70
CA VAL A 1168 24.36 -19.80 61.65
C VAL A 1168 23.87 -20.90 62.58
N VAL A 1169 23.52 -22.05 62.01
CA VAL A 1169 23.00 -23.20 62.75
C VAL A 1169 24.07 -24.30 62.75
N PRO A 1170 24.65 -24.67 63.90
CA PRO A 1170 25.57 -25.80 63.97
C PRO A 1170 24.80 -27.10 63.71
N LEU A 1171 25.30 -27.92 62.78
CA LEU A 1171 24.71 -29.21 62.44
C LEU A 1171 25.41 -30.33 63.21
N SER A 1172 24.63 -31.32 63.63
CA SER A 1172 25.13 -32.53 64.29
C SER A 1172 25.31 -33.66 63.28
N ASP A 1173 26.30 -34.51 63.52
CA ASP A 1173 26.55 -35.77 62.79
C ASP A 1173 25.72 -36.95 63.32
N VAL A 1174 25.11 -36.82 64.51
CA VAL A 1174 24.35 -37.89 65.17
C VAL A 1174 22.86 -37.59 65.37
N GLU A 1175 22.44 -36.32 65.45
CA GLU A 1175 21.04 -35.94 65.69
C GLU A 1175 20.54 -34.86 64.72
N GLU A 1176 19.22 -34.75 64.54
CA GLU A 1176 18.62 -33.69 63.73
C GLU A 1176 18.68 -32.32 64.44
N THR A 1177 19.05 -31.27 63.72
CA THR A 1177 19.04 -29.90 64.25
C THR A 1177 17.79 -29.15 63.79
N LYS A 1178 17.06 -28.53 64.72
CA LYS A 1178 15.88 -27.70 64.42
C LYS A 1178 16.16 -26.20 64.57
N LEU A 1179 15.60 -25.42 63.64
CA LEU A 1179 15.58 -23.95 63.67
C LEU A 1179 14.13 -23.49 63.42
N ALA A 1180 13.60 -22.56 64.20
CA ALA A 1180 12.35 -21.87 63.89
C ALA A 1180 12.55 -20.35 63.92
N LEU A 1181 11.99 -19.67 62.93
CA LEU A 1181 11.99 -18.21 62.84
C LEU A 1181 10.54 -17.73 62.92
N SER A 1182 10.24 -16.79 63.82
CA SER A 1182 8.89 -16.26 64.04
C SER A 1182 8.86 -14.73 64.10
N ALA A 1183 7.91 -14.12 63.41
CA ALA A 1183 7.64 -12.68 63.41
C ALA A 1183 6.25 -12.39 64.00
N ASP A 1184 6.10 -11.21 64.58
CA ASP A 1184 4.88 -10.79 65.28
C ASP A 1184 3.82 -10.18 64.34
N GLN A 1185 4.20 -9.73 63.14
CA GLN A 1185 3.32 -9.00 62.20
C GLN A 1185 3.59 -9.36 60.73
N SER A 1186 2.51 -9.57 59.95
CA SER A 1186 2.55 -9.74 58.49
C SER A 1186 2.08 -8.48 57.75
N TYR A 1187 2.55 -8.26 56.53
CA TYR A 1187 2.22 -7.10 55.69
C TYR A 1187 1.72 -7.53 54.30
N PRO A 1188 0.78 -6.82 53.67
CA PRO A 1188 0.27 -7.15 52.34
C PRO A 1188 1.34 -6.94 51.26
N LEU A 1189 1.50 -7.91 50.35
CA LEU A 1189 2.36 -7.81 49.17
C LEU A 1189 1.78 -6.82 48.14
N ALA A 1190 2.62 -6.26 47.27
CA ALA A 1190 2.19 -5.28 46.26
C ALA A 1190 1.41 -5.97 45.12
N SER A 1191 0.38 -5.26 44.60
CA SER A 1191 -0.44 -5.72 43.46
C SER A 1191 0.43 -6.15 42.28
N PRO A 1192 0.15 -7.30 41.63
CA PRO A 1192 -1.09 -8.08 41.71
C PRO A 1192 -1.16 -9.15 42.83
N ASP A 1193 -0.18 -9.22 43.73
CA ASP A 1193 -0.12 -10.26 44.77
C ASP A 1193 -0.98 -9.88 45.99
N THR A 1194 -1.99 -10.71 46.31
CA THR A 1194 -2.94 -10.44 47.40
C THR A 1194 -2.55 -11.08 48.74
N ARG A 1195 -1.38 -11.72 48.85
CA ARG A 1195 -0.92 -12.40 50.06
C ARG A 1195 -0.37 -11.40 51.09
N SER A 1196 -0.41 -11.75 52.38
CA SER A 1196 0.29 -11.02 53.46
C SER A 1196 1.45 -11.84 54.02
N ARG A 1197 2.64 -11.25 54.17
CA ARG A 1197 3.90 -11.91 54.55
C ARG A 1197 4.75 -11.05 55.49
N SER A 1198 5.54 -11.64 56.38
CA SER A 1198 6.41 -10.91 57.34
C SER A 1198 7.83 -10.72 56.81
N PHE A 1199 8.45 -11.78 56.29
CA PHE A 1199 9.84 -11.78 55.83
C PHE A 1199 10.04 -12.82 54.72
N ARG A 1200 11.16 -12.74 54.02
CA ARG A 1200 11.52 -13.64 52.92
C ARG A 1200 12.83 -14.33 53.20
N ILE A 1201 12.88 -15.64 52.97
CA ILE A 1201 14.12 -16.41 52.91
C ILE A 1201 14.73 -16.16 51.54
N VAL A 1202 15.97 -15.66 51.52
CA VAL A 1202 16.67 -15.34 50.27
C VAL A 1202 17.74 -16.36 49.92
N ASN A 1203 18.26 -17.08 50.91
CA ASN A 1203 19.25 -18.11 50.69
C ASN A 1203 19.33 -19.11 51.86
N ILE A 1204 19.64 -20.37 51.56
CA ILE A 1204 20.04 -21.38 52.54
C ILE A 1204 21.27 -22.10 51.98
N ASP A 1205 22.38 -22.05 52.72
CA ASP A 1205 23.67 -22.61 52.30
C ASP A 1205 24.30 -23.42 53.44
N PHE A 1206 25.30 -24.25 53.13
CA PHE A 1206 25.91 -25.17 54.08
C PHE A 1206 27.45 -25.15 53.98
N GLU A 1207 28.12 -25.14 55.14
CA GLU A 1207 29.59 -25.28 55.26
C GLU A 1207 30.01 -26.71 55.56
#